data_AF-A0A7S4A3D5-F1
#
_entry.id   AF-A0A7S4A3D5-F1
#
_cell.length_a   1.000
_cell.length_b   1.000
_cell.length_c   1.000
_cell.angle_alpha   90.00
_cell.angle_beta   90.00
_cell.angle_gamma   90.00
#
_symmetry.space_group_name_H-M   'P 1'
#
loop_
_entity.id
_entity.type
_entity.pdbx_description
1 polymer ?
#
loop_
_entity_poly.entity_id
_entity_poly.type
_entity_poly.pdbx_seq_one_letter_code
_entity_poly.pdbx_strand_id
1 'polypeptide(L)'
;MAKAIQAYLVLYNASCLVGWAYALYQGLTVLSGDVWPSLEGVWAVAGPTVLIVQSAMTLEIFHAGLGFVRSPVFVTAMQVTSRLWVMLCPAFGDGTSSWTGMMVISWAAVEVIRYSFYLAALLMKVIPYPIFYARYSAFAILYPTGIAGELGTAYVALQQPSLTAYHAIIRFIMYLYVPGGPFMYMNMVGNRKNAFKKRFAPPPKPERGCAFPQDKKGTRSTTAPNRAAIAAAIEGCGPRAAKAAKACATEKSYRFGYARHVKELVRQGAYSPQAAIGSAQKGLDYMYANFEFVDKDGVFTPFGDAMNGTSTVTGRSLKSVKVQGNGKSSSSYEVPYDGGWHPSAPKPPTSSLKGAALTKQLDKWASTGIIERDAADAVQWTADYVQKESLADAHFVLIGAGSAMGPCAKLLELGANVVAIDIPGSWGKGGKRPASGLWKRLFALADKGGGSLTVPVDASSRATARDRDALAEVAGCDLMMEPREIGDWLKDWVQTLPKKARVCIGNYTYLDGALHVKLALCADYLIQTVLDASSRLDKPAACAFLCTPTDAHLVPEEVAQAASDSFDSRLLKSFGLEKLFNLLTMGSKLRPNVEKPVETENGECHMVDGLSVAQGPNYALAKRMQHWRAVSAYESGHVASTMVAPSTATISVIHNKTFAWAYGGMPSFGFEIFKQETTNAVMSAVLVHDVMNGKGPKNPTNRRKFGVDNALKLFSSESVHGGLWRAPYTVDSLGEASALIYFAGVAKPAILATAFTAVAVRFLF
;
A
#
# COMPACT_ATOMS: atom_id res chain seq x y z
N MET A 1 37.43 -6.07 -4.50
CA MET A 1 36.48 -5.77 -5.60
C MET A 1 35.82 -4.39 -5.46
N ALA A 2 35.11 -4.07 -4.36
CA ALA A 2 34.40 -2.78 -4.21
C ALA A 2 35.29 -1.52 -4.37
N LYS A 3 36.49 -1.50 -3.78
CA LYS A 3 37.43 -0.36 -3.92
C LYS A 3 37.92 -0.16 -5.36
N ALA A 4 38.16 -1.25 -6.11
CA ALA A 4 38.60 -1.18 -7.50
C ALA A 4 37.48 -0.67 -8.42
N ILE A 5 36.24 -1.12 -8.19
CA ILE A 5 35.05 -0.60 -8.90
C ILE A 5 34.87 0.89 -8.61
N GLN A 6 35.01 1.30 -7.35
CA GLN A 6 34.91 2.72 -6.99
C GLN A 6 36.00 3.57 -7.65
N ALA A 7 37.25 3.11 -7.67
CA ALA A 7 38.36 3.80 -8.35
C ALA A 7 38.11 3.92 -9.87
N TYR A 8 37.64 2.84 -10.52
CA TYR A 8 37.25 2.85 -11.92
C TYR A 8 36.11 3.85 -12.19
N LEU A 9 35.06 3.86 -11.36
CA LEU A 9 33.95 4.81 -11.50
C LEU A 9 34.41 6.26 -11.32
N VAL A 10 35.34 6.53 -10.40
CA VAL A 10 35.94 7.86 -10.24
C VAL A 10 36.66 8.27 -11.53
N LEU A 11 37.53 7.41 -12.07
CA LEU A 11 38.24 7.69 -13.31
C LEU A 11 37.29 7.91 -14.48
N TYR A 12 36.30 7.03 -14.66
CA TYR A 12 35.30 7.15 -15.72
C TYR A 12 34.52 8.47 -15.65
N ASN A 13 33.99 8.81 -14.47
CA ASN A 13 33.23 10.05 -14.31
C ASN A 13 34.11 11.29 -14.47
N ALA A 14 35.39 11.23 -14.09
CA ALA A 14 36.35 12.31 -14.30
C ALA A 14 36.67 12.50 -15.80
N SER A 15 36.93 11.41 -16.52
CA SER A 15 37.16 11.47 -17.97
C SER A 15 35.95 12.02 -18.73
N CYS A 16 34.73 11.59 -18.35
CA CYS A 16 33.51 12.11 -18.96
C CYS A 16 33.29 13.59 -18.63
N LEU A 17 33.56 14.00 -17.38
CA LEU A 17 33.49 15.42 -16.99
C LEU A 17 34.43 16.28 -17.83
N VAL A 18 35.69 15.86 -17.97
CA VAL A 18 36.68 16.58 -18.78
C VAL A 18 36.25 16.66 -20.23
N GLY A 19 35.79 15.54 -20.81
CA GLY A 19 35.34 15.51 -22.20
C GLY A 19 34.13 16.42 -22.47
N TRP A 20 33.12 16.40 -21.60
CA TRP A 20 31.94 17.27 -21.73
C TRP A 20 32.26 18.74 -21.44
N ALA A 21 33.17 19.03 -20.50
CA ALA A 21 33.65 20.38 -20.25
C ALA A 21 34.43 20.93 -21.45
N TYR A 22 35.23 20.08 -22.11
CA TYR A 22 35.94 20.45 -23.33
C TYR A 22 34.97 20.72 -24.50
N ALA A 23 33.95 19.89 -24.69
CA ALA A 23 32.90 20.14 -25.68
C ALA A 23 32.13 21.45 -25.40
N LEU A 24 31.84 21.73 -24.14
CA LEU A 24 31.20 22.98 -23.74
C LEU A 24 32.10 24.19 -24.02
N TYR A 25 33.39 24.08 -23.68
CA TYR A 25 34.39 25.11 -23.98
C TYR A 25 34.45 25.41 -25.48
N GLN A 26 34.57 24.38 -26.33
CA GLN A 26 34.57 24.52 -27.78
C GLN A 26 33.31 25.23 -28.31
N GLY A 27 32.13 24.83 -27.82
CA GLY A 27 30.87 25.47 -28.20
C GLY A 27 30.81 26.94 -27.79
N LEU A 28 31.25 27.28 -26.57
CA LEU A 28 31.27 28.66 -26.09
C LEU A 28 32.29 29.52 -26.85
N THR A 29 33.45 28.97 -27.21
CA THR A 29 34.46 29.71 -28.00
C THR A 29 33.98 30.04 -29.41
N VAL A 30 33.18 29.16 -30.02
CA VAL A 30 32.55 29.44 -31.33
C VAL A 30 31.54 30.58 -31.18
N LEU A 31 30.75 30.58 -30.11
CA LEU A 31 29.77 31.64 -29.87
C LEU A 31 30.38 33.01 -29.52
N SER A 32 31.59 33.03 -28.94
CA SER A 32 32.27 34.26 -28.54
C SER A 32 33.26 34.80 -29.57
N GLY A 33 33.39 34.17 -30.75
CA GLY A 33 34.35 34.56 -31.78
C GLY A 33 33.84 35.65 -32.72
N ASP A 34 34.74 36.53 -33.19
CA ASP A 34 34.43 37.65 -34.10
C ASP A 34 34.07 37.20 -35.53
N VAL A 35 34.37 35.95 -35.90
CA VAL A 35 34.27 35.47 -37.29
C VAL A 35 32.97 34.70 -37.56
N TRP A 36 32.35 34.08 -36.54
CA TRP A 36 31.08 33.34 -36.67
C TRP A 36 30.28 33.27 -35.35
N PRO A 37 29.67 34.37 -34.86
CA PRO A 37 28.79 34.34 -33.69
C PRO A 37 27.44 33.69 -34.04
N SER A 38 27.46 32.39 -34.37
CA SER A 38 26.27 31.63 -34.73
C SER A 38 26.30 30.22 -34.16
N LEU A 39 25.14 29.73 -33.75
CA LEU A 39 24.97 28.36 -33.26
C LEU A 39 25.28 27.32 -34.36
N GLU A 40 25.26 27.71 -35.64
CA GLU A 40 25.48 26.83 -36.80
C GLU A 40 26.90 26.27 -36.86
N GLY A 41 27.90 27.03 -36.40
CA GLY A 41 29.30 26.60 -36.39
C GLY A 41 29.68 25.66 -35.25
N VAL A 42 28.82 25.49 -34.24
CA VAL A 42 29.16 24.76 -33.00
C VAL A 42 29.40 23.28 -33.27
N TRP A 43 28.60 22.66 -34.14
CA TRP A 43 28.75 21.24 -34.45
C TRP A 43 30.07 20.93 -35.18
N ALA A 44 30.51 21.81 -36.07
CA ALA A 44 31.75 21.62 -36.81
C ALA A 44 32.98 21.51 -35.89
N VAL A 45 32.97 22.23 -34.76
CA VAL A 45 34.09 22.25 -33.80
C VAL A 45 33.89 21.24 -32.68
N ALA A 46 32.73 21.23 -32.03
CA ALA A 46 32.47 20.40 -30.86
C ALA A 46 31.93 18.99 -31.19
N GLY A 47 31.38 18.79 -32.39
CA GLY A 47 30.73 17.54 -32.82
C GLY A 47 31.59 16.29 -32.64
N PRO A 48 32.86 16.25 -33.07
CA PRO A 48 33.74 15.10 -32.86
C PRO A 48 33.92 14.75 -31.38
N THR A 49 34.08 15.76 -30.52
CA THR A 49 34.18 15.55 -29.08
C THR A 49 32.87 15.01 -28.52
N VAL A 50 31.73 15.61 -28.87
CA VAL A 50 30.40 15.16 -28.43
C VAL A 50 30.14 13.72 -28.84
N LEU A 51 30.52 13.30 -30.06
CA LEU A 51 30.39 11.93 -30.54
C LEU A 51 31.17 10.94 -29.65
N ILE A 52 32.40 11.27 -29.27
CA ILE A 52 33.22 10.42 -28.40
C ILE A 52 32.59 10.31 -27.00
N VAL A 53 32.28 11.44 -26.37
CA VAL A 53 31.78 11.43 -24.98
C VAL A 53 30.36 10.88 -24.86
N GLN A 54 29.52 11.08 -25.88
CA GLN A 54 28.18 10.50 -25.94
C GLN A 54 28.26 8.98 -26.18
N SER A 55 29.17 8.51 -27.03
CA SER A 55 29.39 7.07 -27.24
C SER A 55 29.92 6.37 -25.99
N ALA A 56 30.78 7.05 -25.20
CA ALA A 56 31.27 6.55 -23.92
C ALA A 56 30.15 6.31 -22.89
N MET A 57 28.97 6.93 -23.03
CA MET A 57 27.81 6.64 -22.17
C MET A 57 27.24 5.24 -22.39
N THR A 58 27.55 4.56 -23.49
CA THR A 58 27.17 3.15 -23.69
C THR A 58 27.74 2.27 -22.57
N LEU A 59 28.90 2.65 -22.01
CA LEU A 59 29.46 1.99 -20.83
C LEU A 59 28.55 2.08 -19.59
N GLU A 60 27.70 3.10 -19.47
CA GLU A 60 26.73 3.21 -18.36
C GLU A 60 25.70 2.07 -18.39
N ILE A 61 25.35 1.58 -19.59
CA ILE A 61 24.45 0.41 -19.74
C ILE A 61 25.13 -0.82 -19.14
N PHE A 62 26.43 -1.02 -19.42
CA PHE A 62 27.21 -2.10 -18.84
C PHE A 62 27.41 -1.92 -17.34
N HIS A 63 27.65 -0.70 -16.85
CA HIS A 63 27.75 -0.44 -15.41
C HIS A 63 26.46 -0.81 -14.67
N ALA A 64 25.29 -0.52 -15.27
CA ALA A 64 24.00 -0.93 -14.73
C ALA A 64 23.81 -2.45 -14.80
N GLY A 65 24.12 -3.07 -15.95
CA GLY A 65 23.97 -4.52 -16.18
C GLY A 65 24.86 -5.39 -15.29
N LEU A 66 26.10 -4.94 -15.03
CA LEU A 66 27.06 -5.61 -14.16
C LEU A 66 26.88 -5.25 -12.68
N GLY A 67 25.95 -4.35 -12.35
CA GLY A 67 25.66 -3.93 -10.98
C GLY A 67 26.73 -3.05 -10.33
N PHE A 68 27.59 -2.39 -11.12
CA PHE A 68 28.54 -1.40 -10.62
C PHE A 68 27.82 -0.17 -10.07
N VAL A 69 26.64 0.15 -10.63
CA VAL A 69 25.74 1.20 -10.16
C VAL A 69 24.33 0.64 -9.95
N ARG A 70 23.58 1.24 -9.02
CA ARG A 70 22.20 0.84 -8.70
C ARG A 70 21.19 1.53 -9.63
N SER A 71 21.24 1.19 -10.92
CA SER A 71 20.35 1.75 -11.94
C SER A 71 19.61 0.63 -12.69
N PRO A 72 18.32 0.78 -13.02
CA PRO A 72 17.62 -0.19 -13.86
C PRO A 72 18.17 -0.20 -15.30
N VAL A 73 18.66 -1.35 -15.76
CA VAL A 73 19.33 -1.50 -17.08
C VAL A 73 18.48 -0.97 -18.23
N PHE A 74 17.19 -1.33 -18.27
CA PHE A 74 16.27 -0.91 -19.33
C PHE A 74 16.11 0.62 -19.39
N VAL A 75 15.98 1.27 -18.23
CA VAL A 75 15.84 2.74 -18.14
C VAL A 75 17.13 3.43 -18.60
N THR A 76 18.30 2.93 -18.18
CA THR A 76 19.59 3.45 -18.64
C THR A 76 19.79 3.25 -20.14
N ALA A 77 19.42 2.08 -20.68
CA ALA A 77 19.50 1.81 -22.11
C ALA A 77 18.61 2.74 -22.93
N MET A 78 17.35 2.97 -22.50
CA MET A 78 16.47 3.93 -23.16
C MET A 78 17.05 5.35 -23.14
N GLN A 79 17.58 5.80 -22.00
CA GLN A 79 18.17 7.13 -21.86
C GLN A 79 19.38 7.32 -22.79
N VAL A 80 20.29 6.34 -22.85
CA VAL A 80 21.48 6.43 -23.71
C VAL A 80 21.09 6.33 -25.19
N THR A 81 20.24 5.36 -25.55
CA THR A 81 19.84 5.13 -26.95
C THR A 81 19.06 6.33 -27.51
N SER A 82 18.21 6.96 -26.69
CA SER A 82 17.45 8.16 -27.12
C SER A 82 18.35 9.29 -27.61
N ARG A 83 19.54 9.46 -27.01
CA ARG A 83 20.50 10.51 -27.40
C ARG A 83 21.45 10.06 -28.50
N LEU A 84 21.87 8.79 -28.50
CA LEU A 84 22.70 8.25 -29.58
C LEU A 84 22.01 8.36 -30.94
N TRP A 85 20.70 8.14 -30.99
CA TRP A 85 19.94 8.30 -32.23
C TRP A 85 19.97 9.75 -32.75
N VAL A 86 19.79 10.75 -31.88
CA VAL A 86 19.76 12.16 -32.32
C VAL A 86 21.11 12.57 -32.91
N MET A 87 22.21 12.02 -32.38
CA MET A 87 23.56 12.26 -32.90
C MET A 87 23.78 11.75 -34.32
N LEU A 88 23.00 10.77 -34.79
CA LEU A 88 23.11 10.28 -36.16
C LEU A 88 22.64 11.35 -37.18
N CYS A 89 21.71 12.21 -36.79
CA CYS A 89 21.16 13.26 -37.65
C CYS A 89 22.25 14.22 -38.16
N PRO A 90 23.05 14.89 -37.31
CA PRO A 90 24.12 15.77 -37.77
C PRO A 90 25.43 15.03 -38.11
N ALA A 91 25.59 13.75 -37.78
CA ALA A 91 26.78 12.97 -38.11
C ALA A 91 26.75 12.37 -39.53
N PHE A 92 25.57 11.91 -39.97
CA PHE A 92 25.35 11.37 -41.33
C PHE A 92 24.61 12.34 -42.25
N GLY A 93 24.23 13.48 -41.70
CA GLY A 93 23.55 14.57 -42.36
C GLY A 93 24.33 15.88 -42.28
N ASP A 94 23.68 16.98 -42.62
CA ASP A 94 24.20 18.33 -42.37
C ASP A 94 23.93 18.76 -40.93
N GLY A 95 25.01 19.03 -40.19
CA GLY A 95 25.00 19.51 -38.82
C GLY A 95 25.08 21.03 -38.68
N THR A 96 25.17 21.79 -39.78
CA THR A 96 25.25 23.26 -39.81
C THR A 96 23.88 23.89 -39.56
N SER A 97 23.38 23.73 -38.34
CA SER A 97 22.08 24.24 -37.93
C SER A 97 22.17 24.83 -36.53
N SER A 98 21.50 25.98 -36.35
CA SER A 98 21.36 26.63 -35.06
C SER A 98 20.73 25.70 -34.01
N TRP A 99 19.87 24.77 -34.45
CA TRP A 99 19.25 23.76 -33.59
C TRP A 99 20.29 22.75 -33.06
N THR A 100 21.22 22.31 -33.91
CA THR A 100 22.30 21.40 -33.54
C THR A 100 23.25 22.07 -32.54
N GLY A 101 23.60 23.34 -32.74
CA GLY A 101 24.41 24.09 -31.79
C GLY A 101 23.75 24.26 -30.42
N MET A 102 22.44 24.59 -30.40
CA MET A 102 21.68 24.72 -29.15
C MET A 102 21.60 23.38 -28.40
N MET A 103 21.41 22.28 -29.12
CA MET A 103 21.45 20.93 -28.57
C MET A 103 22.80 20.64 -27.91
N VAL A 104 23.91 20.84 -28.64
CA VAL A 104 25.27 20.57 -28.15
C VAL A 104 25.58 21.34 -26.88
N ILE A 105 25.27 22.64 -26.83
CA ILE A 105 25.55 23.47 -25.65
C ILE A 105 24.69 23.05 -24.46
N SER A 106 23.39 22.81 -24.70
CA SER A 106 22.46 22.38 -23.64
C SER A 106 22.88 21.03 -23.06
N TRP A 107 23.29 20.10 -23.93
CA TRP A 107 23.82 18.79 -23.57
C TRP A 107 25.12 18.91 -22.79
N ALA A 108 26.11 19.63 -23.29
CA ALA A 108 27.39 19.76 -22.61
C ALA A 108 27.24 20.43 -21.23
N ALA A 109 26.41 21.46 -21.11
CA ALA A 109 26.11 22.11 -19.84
C ALA A 109 25.46 21.15 -18.82
N VAL A 110 24.44 20.37 -19.21
CA VAL A 110 23.78 19.45 -18.28
C VAL A 110 24.69 18.29 -17.88
N GLU A 111 25.57 17.86 -18.79
CA GLU A 111 26.50 16.76 -18.57
C GLU A 111 27.66 17.12 -17.64
N VAL A 112 28.22 18.33 -17.78
CA VAL A 112 29.20 18.86 -16.83
C VAL A 112 28.63 18.87 -15.40
N ILE A 113 27.39 19.32 -15.24
CA ILE A 113 26.70 19.30 -13.93
C ILE A 113 26.51 17.86 -13.43
N ARG A 114 26.10 16.94 -14.32
CA ARG A 114 25.82 15.54 -13.98
C ARG A 114 27.07 14.81 -13.50
N TYR A 115 28.17 14.86 -14.25
CA TYR A 115 29.41 14.17 -13.88
C TYR A 115 30.09 14.83 -12.68
N SER A 116 29.99 16.16 -12.52
CA SER A 116 30.41 16.85 -11.29
C SER A 116 29.66 16.32 -10.06
N PHE A 117 28.34 16.11 -10.20
CA PHE A 117 27.52 15.53 -9.13
C PHE A 117 27.89 14.07 -8.83
N TYR A 118 28.15 13.24 -9.86
CA TYR A 118 28.57 11.84 -9.65
C TYR A 118 29.93 11.72 -8.99
N LEU A 119 30.92 12.54 -9.38
CA LEU A 119 32.21 12.61 -8.70
C LEU A 119 32.06 13.06 -7.24
N ALA A 120 31.29 14.11 -7.01
CA ALA A 120 31.01 14.59 -5.67
C ALA A 120 30.38 13.50 -4.78
N ALA A 121 29.44 12.72 -5.33
CA ALA A 121 28.79 11.62 -4.62
C ALA A 121 29.73 10.44 -4.32
N LEU A 122 30.78 10.23 -5.12
CA LEU A 122 31.76 9.16 -4.94
C LEU A 122 32.90 9.53 -3.98
N LEU A 123 33.29 10.81 -3.95
CA LEU A 123 34.44 11.32 -3.21
C LEU A 123 34.08 11.97 -1.88
N MET A 124 32.88 12.54 -1.75
CA MET A 124 32.46 13.31 -0.58
C MET A 124 31.29 12.66 0.16
N LYS A 125 31.26 12.81 1.50
CA LYS A 125 30.12 12.39 2.32
C LYS A 125 28.88 13.27 2.11
N VAL A 126 29.08 14.55 1.83
CA VAL A 126 28.02 15.54 1.59
C VAL A 126 28.35 16.31 0.32
N ILE A 127 27.40 16.34 -0.60
CA ILE A 127 27.56 17.02 -1.89
C ILE A 127 27.49 18.54 -1.67
N PRO A 128 28.43 19.34 -2.20
CA PRO A 128 28.39 20.80 -2.12
C PRO A 128 27.06 21.38 -2.62
N TYR A 129 26.56 22.41 -1.94
CA TYR A 129 25.25 22.99 -2.25
C TYR A 129 25.13 23.51 -3.70
N PRO A 130 26.12 24.21 -4.29
CA PRO A 130 26.02 24.70 -5.67
C PRO A 130 25.82 23.57 -6.70
N ILE A 131 26.62 22.48 -6.57
CA ILE A 131 26.53 21.31 -7.46
C ILE A 131 25.17 20.63 -7.31
N PHE A 132 24.70 20.46 -6.07
CA PHE A 132 23.37 19.93 -5.78
C PHE A 132 22.27 20.82 -6.37
N TYR A 133 22.33 22.12 -6.16
CA TYR A 133 21.33 23.07 -6.66
C TYR A 133 21.25 23.02 -8.19
N ALA A 134 22.40 23.07 -8.87
CA ALA A 134 22.50 23.00 -10.32
C ALA A 134 21.91 21.69 -10.85
N ARG A 135 22.28 20.53 -10.25
CA ARG A 135 21.78 19.21 -10.67
C ARG A 135 20.25 19.13 -10.67
N TYR A 136 19.60 19.77 -9.69
CA TYR A 136 18.16 19.70 -9.52
C TYR A 136 17.40 20.93 -10.02
N SER A 137 18.07 21.98 -10.52
CA SER A 137 17.39 23.22 -10.97
C SER A 137 17.73 23.61 -12.41
N ALA A 138 18.89 23.19 -12.95
CA ALA A 138 19.31 23.56 -14.31
C ALA A 138 18.35 23.03 -15.39
N PHE A 139 17.56 21.99 -15.09
CA PHE A 139 16.54 21.48 -16.01
C PHE A 139 15.50 22.54 -16.40
N ALA A 140 15.26 23.57 -15.59
CA ALA A 140 14.28 24.61 -15.91
C ALA A 140 14.61 25.33 -17.25
N ILE A 141 15.90 25.43 -17.59
CA ILE A 141 16.38 26.06 -18.82
C ILE A 141 16.90 24.99 -19.78
N LEU A 142 17.79 24.11 -19.31
CA LEU A 142 18.50 23.15 -20.17
C LEU A 142 17.58 22.06 -20.74
N TYR A 143 16.44 21.79 -20.09
CA TYR A 143 15.50 20.77 -20.56
C TYR A 143 14.67 21.27 -21.76
N PRO A 144 14.01 22.45 -21.70
CA PRO A 144 13.38 23.05 -22.89
C PRO A 144 14.36 23.29 -24.05
N THR A 145 15.54 23.86 -23.79
CA THR A 145 16.51 24.16 -24.86
C THR A 145 17.10 22.89 -25.46
N GLY A 146 17.35 21.86 -24.65
CA GLY A 146 17.79 20.55 -25.11
C GLY A 146 16.76 19.87 -26.02
N ILE A 147 15.50 19.77 -25.58
CA ILE A 147 14.43 19.16 -26.39
C ILE A 147 14.18 19.94 -27.68
N ALA A 148 14.14 21.28 -27.61
CA ALA A 148 13.97 22.10 -28.81
C ALA A 148 15.12 21.90 -29.80
N GLY A 149 16.36 21.78 -29.30
CA GLY A 149 17.54 21.52 -30.12
C GLY A 149 17.48 20.14 -30.78
N GLU A 150 17.10 19.10 -30.03
CA GLU A 150 16.94 17.74 -30.56
C GLU A 150 15.85 17.66 -31.64
N LEU A 151 14.67 18.24 -31.39
CA LEU A 151 13.57 18.26 -32.36
C LEU A 151 13.89 19.09 -33.60
N GLY A 152 14.56 20.24 -33.43
CA GLY A 152 15.00 21.06 -34.56
C GLY A 152 16.07 20.35 -35.39
N THR A 153 17.01 19.66 -34.75
CA THR A 153 18.03 18.84 -35.44
C THR A 153 17.38 17.69 -36.22
N ALA A 154 16.42 17.00 -35.60
CA ALA A 154 15.64 15.95 -36.26
C ALA A 154 14.81 16.48 -37.43
N TYR A 155 14.24 17.68 -37.30
CA TYR A 155 13.49 18.33 -38.37
C TYR A 155 14.37 18.69 -39.57
N VAL A 156 15.57 19.24 -39.34
CA VAL A 156 16.55 19.50 -40.41
C VAL A 156 16.97 18.21 -41.11
N ALA A 157 17.17 17.12 -40.35
CA ALA A 157 17.48 15.80 -40.92
C ALA A 157 16.36 15.25 -41.84
N LEU A 158 15.09 15.58 -41.60
CA LEU A 158 13.99 15.19 -42.49
C LEU A 158 14.05 15.88 -43.86
N GLN A 159 14.78 16.98 -44.00
CA GLN A 159 14.93 17.71 -45.25
C GLN A 159 16.10 17.19 -46.10
N GLN A 160 16.89 16.27 -45.57
CA GLN A 160 18.13 15.80 -46.19
C GLN A 160 17.92 14.52 -47.00
N PRO A 161 18.33 14.49 -48.28
CA PRO A 161 18.20 13.30 -49.13
C PRO A 161 18.97 12.08 -48.60
N SER A 162 20.12 12.29 -47.94
CA SER A 162 20.97 11.22 -47.39
C SER A 162 20.29 10.41 -46.28
N LEU A 163 19.26 10.95 -45.64
CA LEU A 163 18.57 10.33 -44.50
C LEU A 163 17.16 9.83 -44.83
N THR A 164 16.79 9.79 -46.12
CA THR A 164 15.45 9.39 -46.57
C THR A 164 14.99 8.04 -46.02
N ALA A 165 15.91 7.06 -45.95
CA ALA A 165 15.63 5.73 -45.39
C ALA A 165 15.21 5.76 -43.90
N TYR A 166 15.54 6.84 -43.18
CA TYR A 166 15.28 7.02 -41.76
C TYR A 166 14.13 8.00 -41.44
N HIS A 167 13.52 8.62 -42.45
CA HIS A 167 12.46 9.63 -42.24
C HIS A 167 11.26 9.10 -41.44
N ALA A 168 10.85 7.85 -41.69
CA ALA A 168 9.74 7.24 -40.97
C ALA A 168 10.02 7.12 -39.46
N ILE A 169 11.22 6.67 -39.08
CA ILE A 169 11.62 6.54 -37.68
C ILE A 169 11.87 7.91 -37.03
N ILE A 170 12.44 8.89 -37.75
CA ILE A 170 12.58 10.28 -37.27
C ILE A 170 11.21 10.85 -36.89
N ARG A 171 10.22 10.77 -37.79
CA ARG A 171 8.86 11.28 -37.52
C ARG A 171 8.23 10.59 -36.31
N PHE A 172 8.34 9.26 -36.24
CA PHE A 172 7.80 8.50 -35.11
C PHE A 172 8.37 8.98 -33.76
N ILE A 173 9.70 9.16 -33.67
CA ILE A 173 10.36 9.65 -32.45
C ILE A 173 9.92 11.08 -32.12
N MET A 174 9.84 11.98 -33.11
CA MET A 174 9.36 13.34 -32.90
C MET A 174 7.94 13.38 -32.33
N TYR A 175 7.04 12.50 -32.80
CA TYR A 175 5.69 12.40 -32.23
C TYR A 175 5.68 11.93 -30.77
N LEU A 176 6.62 11.06 -30.36
CA LEU A 176 6.74 10.62 -28.96
C LEU A 176 7.17 11.76 -28.02
N TYR A 177 7.93 12.74 -28.53
CA TYR A 177 8.40 13.89 -27.75
C TYR A 177 7.27 14.86 -27.37
N VAL A 178 6.19 14.95 -28.18
CA VAL A 178 5.06 15.87 -27.92
C VAL A 178 4.38 15.57 -26.57
N PRO A 179 3.94 14.33 -26.26
CA PRO A 179 3.45 13.99 -24.93
C PRO A 179 4.59 13.72 -23.93
N GLY A 180 5.74 13.19 -24.37
CA GLY A 180 6.83 12.77 -23.50
C GLY A 180 7.59 13.91 -22.83
N GLY A 181 7.84 15.01 -23.56
CA GLY A 181 8.59 16.17 -23.09
C GLY A 181 7.97 16.85 -21.87
N PRO A 182 6.71 17.31 -21.94
CA PRO A 182 6.02 17.92 -20.79
C PRO A 182 5.92 16.98 -19.58
N PHE A 183 5.63 15.69 -19.82
CA PHE A 183 5.56 14.69 -18.76
C PHE A 183 6.90 14.55 -18.01
N MET A 184 8.00 14.42 -18.75
CA MET A 184 9.34 14.28 -18.17
C MET A 184 9.83 15.57 -17.50
N TYR A 185 9.47 16.75 -18.03
CA TYR A 185 9.74 18.03 -17.37
C TYR A 185 9.05 18.12 -16.00
N MET A 186 7.76 17.75 -15.94
CA MET A 186 7.03 17.72 -14.67
C MET A 186 7.59 16.69 -13.68
N ASN A 187 8.10 15.56 -14.18
CA ASN A 187 8.83 14.60 -13.35
C ASN A 187 10.11 15.22 -12.75
N MET A 188 10.86 16.05 -13.50
CA MET A 188 12.02 16.78 -12.99
C MET A 188 11.67 17.81 -11.91
N VAL A 189 10.52 18.51 -12.05
CA VAL A 189 9.98 19.40 -10.99
C VAL A 189 9.71 18.59 -9.71
N GLY A 190 9.09 17.42 -9.84
CA GLY A 190 8.88 16.49 -8.73
C GLY A 190 10.18 16.03 -8.08
N ASN A 191 11.18 15.66 -8.89
CA ASN A 191 12.51 15.27 -8.43
C ASN A 191 13.21 16.38 -7.65
N ARG A 192 13.15 17.64 -8.14
CA ARG A 192 13.68 18.81 -7.43
C ARG A 192 13.06 18.95 -6.05
N LYS A 193 11.72 18.97 -5.98
CA LYS A 193 10.98 19.11 -4.71
C LYS A 193 11.39 18.03 -3.72
N ASN A 194 11.48 16.78 -4.18
CA ASN A 194 11.86 15.64 -3.35
C ASN A 194 13.32 15.70 -2.88
N ALA A 195 14.26 16.08 -3.76
CA ALA A 195 15.67 16.19 -3.42
C ALA A 195 15.93 17.28 -2.37
N PHE A 196 15.34 18.47 -2.55
CA PHE A 196 15.47 19.56 -1.58
C PHE A 196 14.85 19.19 -0.23
N LYS A 197 13.67 18.55 -0.24
CA LYS A 197 13.05 18.03 1.00
C LYS A 197 13.96 17.06 1.75
N LYS A 198 14.69 16.18 1.05
CA LYS A 198 15.62 15.23 1.67
C LYS A 198 16.88 15.92 2.22
N ARG A 199 17.45 16.89 1.50
CA ARG A 199 18.67 17.58 1.92
C ARG A 199 18.48 18.39 3.20
N PHE A 200 17.33 19.05 3.32
CA PHE A 200 16.99 19.88 4.49
C PHE A 200 16.13 19.14 5.51
N ALA A 201 16.02 17.81 5.41
CA ALA A 201 15.34 17.02 6.42
C ALA A 201 16.14 17.11 7.74
N PRO A 202 15.48 17.37 8.88
CA PRO A 202 16.16 17.26 10.17
C PRO A 202 16.72 15.84 10.35
N PRO A 203 17.78 15.66 11.17
CA PRO A 203 18.29 14.34 11.47
C PRO A 203 17.15 13.45 12.01
N PRO A 204 17.14 12.15 11.66
CA PRO A 204 16.13 11.24 12.17
C PRO A 204 16.18 11.26 13.69
N LYS A 205 15.01 11.38 14.33
CA LYS A 205 14.92 11.29 15.79
C LYS A 205 15.46 9.92 16.23
N PRO A 206 16.11 9.84 17.40
CA PRO A 206 16.53 8.56 17.96
C PRO A 206 15.31 7.63 18.05
N GLU A 207 15.49 6.39 17.62
CA GLU A 207 14.46 5.36 17.65
C GLU A 207 14.05 5.13 19.11
N ARG A 208 12.75 5.14 19.39
CA ARG A 208 12.16 4.84 20.71
C ARG A 208 10.92 3.98 20.52
N GLY A 209 10.59 3.17 21.52
CA GLY A 209 9.45 2.26 21.49
C GLY A 209 9.70 1.04 20.60
N CYS A 210 8.64 0.48 20.02
CA CYS A 210 8.72 -0.70 19.16
C CYS A 210 9.57 -0.45 17.90
N ALA A 211 10.52 -1.35 17.62
CA ALA A 211 11.50 -1.24 16.55
C ALA A 211 11.81 -2.58 15.86
N PHE A 212 12.16 -2.51 14.58
CA PHE A 212 12.76 -3.65 13.85
C PHE A 212 14.18 -3.90 14.35
N PRO A 213 14.68 -5.13 14.44
CA PRO A 213 16.01 -5.41 14.97
C PRO A 213 17.12 -4.68 14.22
N GLN A 214 18.20 -4.34 14.92
CA GLN A 214 19.39 -3.79 14.29
C GLN A 214 20.19 -4.89 13.58
N ASP A 215 20.69 -4.58 12.38
CA ASP A 215 21.72 -5.40 11.76
C ASP A 215 23.10 -5.13 12.40
N LYS A 216 24.11 -5.91 11.99
CA LYS A 216 25.50 -5.77 12.47
C LYS A 216 26.12 -4.38 12.22
N LYS A 217 25.47 -3.52 11.43
CA LYS A 217 25.90 -2.15 11.10
C LYS A 217 25.06 -1.11 11.85
N GLY A 218 24.22 -1.52 12.80
CA GLY A 218 23.29 -0.64 13.52
C GLY A 218 22.11 -0.15 12.67
N THR A 219 21.89 -0.72 11.48
CA THR A 219 20.80 -0.32 10.59
C THR A 219 19.56 -1.19 10.82
N ARG A 220 18.38 -0.58 10.95
CA ARG A 220 17.10 -1.28 11.12
C ARG A 220 16.43 -1.54 9.77
N SER A 221 16.91 -2.53 9.03
CA SER A 221 16.29 -2.95 7.76
C SER A 221 15.00 -3.72 7.99
N THR A 222 13.98 -3.51 7.16
CA THR A 222 12.71 -4.25 7.27
C THR A 222 12.68 -5.56 6.49
N THR A 223 13.53 -5.70 5.45
CA THR A 223 13.47 -6.84 4.53
C THR A 223 13.88 -8.15 5.21
N ALA A 224 15.01 -8.16 5.91
CA ALA A 224 15.55 -9.39 6.51
C ALA A 224 14.68 -9.91 7.66
N PRO A 225 14.23 -9.08 8.62
CA PRO A 225 13.33 -9.53 9.68
C PRO A 225 11.99 -10.02 9.13
N ASN A 226 11.46 -9.37 8.09
CA ASN A 226 10.21 -9.78 7.46
C ASN A 226 10.32 -11.16 6.80
N ARG A 227 11.38 -11.38 6.01
CA ARG A 227 11.67 -12.68 5.39
C ARG A 227 11.82 -13.78 6.44
N ALA A 228 12.53 -13.48 7.53
CA ALA A 228 12.75 -14.43 8.61
C ALA A 228 11.46 -14.76 9.38
N ALA A 229 10.60 -13.77 9.65
CA ALA A 229 9.29 -14.00 10.27
C ALA A 229 8.40 -14.92 9.42
N ILE A 230 8.30 -14.67 8.11
CA ILE A 230 7.52 -15.53 7.21
C ILE A 230 8.17 -16.92 7.10
N ALA A 231 9.50 -17.02 7.02
CA ALA A 231 10.17 -18.31 6.99
C ALA A 231 9.94 -19.13 8.27
N ALA A 232 9.99 -18.50 9.45
CA ALA A 232 9.69 -19.13 10.73
C ALA A 232 8.23 -19.63 10.80
N ALA A 233 7.28 -18.84 10.30
CA ALA A 233 5.88 -19.25 10.22
C ALA A 233 5.64 -20.40 9.23
N ILE A 234 6.38 -20.46 8.11
CA ILE A 234 6.33 -21.61 7.19
C ILE A 234 6.93 -22.85 7.88
N GLU A 235 8.07 -22.72 8.55
CA GLU A 235 8.70 -23.81 9.31
C GLU A 235 7.77 -24.36 10.39
N GLY A 236 6.99 -23.49 11.05
CA GLY A 236 5.96 -23.87 12.01
C GLY A 236 4.85 -24.76 11.46
N CYS A 237 4.67 -24.85 10.14
CA CYS A 237 3.70 -25.78 9.53
C CYS A 237 4.13 -27.26 9.64
N GLY A 238 5.37 -27.53 10.08
CA GLY A 238 5.90 -28.88 10.28
C GLY A 238 6.88 -29.35 9.19
N PRO A 239 7.36 -30.60 9.26
CA PRO A 239 8.47 -31.09 8.44
C PRO A 239 8.25 -30.98 6.92
N ARG A 240 7.00 -31.15 6.45
CA ARG A 240 6.63 -31.01 5.02
C ARG A 240 6.97 -29.62 4.47
N ALA A 241 6.88 -28.59 5.31
CA ALA A 241 7.12 -27.21 4.92
C ALA A 241 8.61 -26.80 4.94
N ALA A 242 9.53 -27.67 5.37
CA ALA A 242 10.95 -27.35 5.53
C ALA A 242 11.60 -26.83 4.23
N LYS A 243 11.24 -27.42 3.07
CA LYS A 243 11.73 -26.96 1.76
C LYS A 243 11.23 -25.54 1.45
N ALA A 244 9.96 -25.25 1.70
CA ALA A 244 9.36 -23.95 1.50
C ALA A 244 9.95 -22.89 2.46
N ALA A 245 10.14 -23.24 3.74
CA ALA A 245 10.76 -22.38 4.73
C ALA A 245 12.19 -21.99 4.33
N LYS A 246 13.00 -22.98 3.91
CA LYS A 246 14.37 -22.74 3.41
C LYS A 246 14.38 -21.86 2.15
N ALA A 247 13.44 -22.07 1.22
CA ALA A 247 13.31 -21.24 0.03
C ALA A 247 12.97 -19.79 0.38
N CYS A 248 12.08 -19.56 1.36
CA CYS A 248 11.79 -18.22 1.87
C CYS A 248 13.01 -17.60 2.54
N ALA A 249 13.66 -18.30 3.47
CA ALA A 249 14.81 -17.79 4.22
C ALA A 249 15.99 -17.36 3.32
N THR A 250 16.17 -18.03 2.19
CA THR A 250 17.28 -17.80 1.24
C THR A 250 16.92 -16.89 0.06
N GLU A 251 15.70 -16.35 0.02
CA GLU A 251 15.23 -15.45 -1.04
C GLU A 251 16.07 -14.15 -1.09
N LYS A 252 16.83 -13.98 -2.18
CA LYS A 252 17.72 -12.83 -2.39
C LYS A 252 16.94 -11.55 -2.72
N SER A 253 15.84 -11.67 -3.46
CA SER A 253 15.03 -10.54 -3.94
C SER A 253 13.68 -10.50 -3.24
N TYR A 254 13.68 -10.66 -1.92
CA TYR A 254 12.45 -10.84 -1.12
C TYR A 254 11.42 -9.73 -1.32
N ARG A 255 11.85 -8.48 -1.52
CA ARG A 255 10.96 -7.35 -1.84
C ARG A 255 10.02 -7.65 -3.02
N PHE A 256 10.47 -8.42 -4.00
CA PHE A 256 9.70 -8.79 -5.19
C PHE A 256 9.18 -10.24 -5.13
N GLY A 257 9.84 -11.11 -4.35
CA GLY A 257 9.49 -12.52 -4.22
C GLY A 257 8.55 -12.87 -3.05
N TYR A 258 8.25 -11.93 -2.14
CA TYR A 258 7.51 -12.24 -0.90
C TYR A 258 6.12 -12.83 -1.15
N ALA A 259 5.40 -12.37 -2.18
CA ALA A 259 4.03 -12.81 -2.44
C ALA A 259 3.96 -14.33 -2.63
N ARG A 260 4.93 -14.91 -3.36
CA ARG A 260 5.07 -16.36 -3.52
C ARG A 260 5.21 -17.08 -2.18
N HIS A 261 6.00 -16.54 -1.26
CA HIS A 261 6.26 -17.16 0.04
C HIS A 261 5.06 -17.01 0.99
N VAL A 262 4.30 -15.92 0.90
CA VAL A 262 3.03 -15.76 1.64
C VAL A 262 1.97 -16.74 1.13
N LYS A 263 1.89 -16.99 -0.18
CA LYS A 263 1.02 -18.06 -0.72
C LYS A 263 1.43 -19.42 -0.19
N GLU A 264 2.73 -19.69 -0.20
CA GLU A 264 3.25 -20.96 0.28
C GLU A 264 2.98 -21.15 1.78
N LEU A 265 3.09 -20.11 2.60
CA LEU A 265 2.68 -20.12 4.00
C LEU A 265 1.22 -20.56 4.18
N VAL A 266 0.29 -20.02 3.38
CA VAL A 266 -1.13 -20.41 3.45
C VAL A 266 -1.32 -21.86 2.99
N ARG A 267 -0.66 -22.28 1.90
CA ARG A 267 -0.72 -23.67 1.41
C ARG A 267 -0.23 -24.66 2.43
N GLN A 268 0.93 -24.41 3.04
CA GLN A 268 1.50 -25.29 4.05
C GLN A 268 0.64 -25.33 5.32
N GLY A 269 0.08 -24.18 5.75
CA GLY A 269 -0.84 -24.12 6.88
C GLY A 269 -2.20 -24.80 6.63
N ALA A 270 -2.64 -24.89 5.37
CA ALA A 270 -3.88 -25.56 4.99
C ALA A 270 -3.80 -27.08 5.13
N TYR A 271 -2.58 -27.65 5.12
CA TYR A 271 -2.37 -29.09 5.12
C TYR A 271 -3.06 -29.80 6.29
N SER A 272 -2.92 -29.26 7.51
CA SER A 272 -3.59 -29.80 8.71
C SER A 272 -3.86 -28.70 9.74
N PRO A 273 -4.77 -28.91 10.70
CA PRO A 273 -5.03 -27.93 11.77
C PRO A 273 -3.76 -27.59 12.58
N GLN A 274 -2.92 -28.60 12.85
CA GLN A 274 -1.65 -28.44 13.55
C GLN A 274 -0.66 -27.60 12.76
N ALA A 275 -0.66 -27.70 11.42
CA ALA A 275 0.16 -26.86 10.57
C ALA A 275 -0.24 -25.38 10.68
N ALA A 276 -1.54 -25.08 10.66
CA ALA A 276 -2.05 -23.72 10.85
C ALA A 276 -1.70 -23.16 12.24
N ILE A 277 -1.88 -23.96 13.30
CA ILE A 277 -1.55 -23.59 14.69
C ILE A 277 -0.05 -23.33 14.83
N GLY A 278 0.78 -24.27 14.39
CA GLY A 278 2.23 -24.16 14.49
C GLY A 278 2.78 -22.98 13.69
N SER A 279 2.18 -22.68 12.54
CA SER A 279 2.48 -21.50 11.75
C SER A 279 2.22 -20.20 12.51
N ALA A 280 1.03 -20.08 13.09
CA ALA A 280 0.64 -18.92 13.89
C ALA A 280 1.56 -18.72 15.10
N GLN A 281 1.84 -19.80 15.83
CA GLN A 281 2.70 -19.76 17.01
C GLN A 281 4.13 -19.33 16.64
N LYS A 282 4.78 -19.99 15.67
CA LYS A 282 6.15 -19.67 15.28
C LYS A 282 6.29 -18.28 14.66
N GLY A 283 5.27 -17.82 13.93
CA GLY A 283 5.21 -16.46 13.42
C GLY A 283 5.20 -15.42 14.55
N LEU A 284 4.30 -15.57 15.52
CA LEU A 284 4.21 -14.67 16.68
C LEU A 284 5.46 -14.74 17.57
N ASP A 285 5.94 -15.95 17.89
CA ASP A 285 7.15 -16.16 18.68
C ASP A 285 8.35 -15.43 18.07
N TYR A 286 8.52 -15.53 16.75
CA TYR A 286 9.59 -14.83 16.04
C TYR A 286 9.48 -13.32 16.25
N MET A 287 8.28 -12.76 16.11
CA MET A 287 8.07 -11.32 16.28
C MET A 287 8.43 -10.87 17.69
N TYR A 288 7.96 -11.57 18.73
CA TYR A 288 8.24 -11.23 20.13
C TYR A 288 9.71 -11.40 20.52
N ALA A 289 10.37 -12.44 20.01
CA ALA A 289 11.76 -12.74 20.35
C ALA A 289 12.79 -11.89 19.59
N ASN A 290 12.45 -11.39 18.39
CA ASN A 290 13.43 -10.75 17.50
C ASN A 290 13.16 -9.27 17.23
N PHE A 291 11.93 -8.77 17.38
CA PHE A 291 11.71 -7.33 17.37
C PHE A 291 12.23 -6.74 18.67
N GLU A 292 12.55 -5.44 18.65
CA GLU A 292 13.12 -4.76 19.79
C GLU A 292 12.14 -3.71 20.33
N PHE A 293 12.25 -3.43 21.61
CA PHE A 293 11.72 -2.25 22.24
C PHE A 293 12.88 -1.39 22.72
N VAL A 294 12.82 -0.09 22.39
CA VAL A 294 13.85 0.89 22.75
C VAL A 294 13.31 1.80 23.83
N ASP A 295 13.87 1.75 25.03
CA ASP A 295 13.38 2.53 26.16
C ASP A 295 13.77 4.02 26.10
N LYS A 296 13.47 4.76 27.18
CA LYS A 296 13.78 6.19 27.29
C LYS A 296 15.28 6.53 27.25
N ASP A 297 16.11 5.59 27.70
CA ASP A 297 17.57 5.71 27.80
C ASP A 297 18.27 5.19 26.53
N GLY A 298 17.49 4.66 25.58
CA GLY A 298 17.98 4.11 24.32
C GLY A 298 18.46 2.66 24.42
N VAL A 299 18.16 1.98 25.53
CA VAL A 299 18.48 0.57 25.73
C VAL A 299 17.52 -0.28 24.91
N PHE A 300 18.08 -1.24 24.18
CA PHE A 300 17.34 -2.17 23.34
C PHE A 300 17.08 -3.46 24.12
N THR A 301 15.85 -3.94 24.09
CA THR A 301 15.45 -5.23 24.69
C THR A 301 14.54 -5.96 23.69
N PRO A 302 14.59 -7.30 23.58
CA PRO A 302 13.60 -8.04 22.81
C PRO A 302 12.17 -7.63 23.21
N PHE A 303 11.28 -7.50 22.22
CA PHE A 303 9.96 -6.92 22.43
C PHE A 303 9.17 -7.69 23.50
N GLY A 304 9.17 -9.03 23.43
CA GLY A 304 8.50 -9.87 24.42
C GLY A 304 9.05 -9.70 25.83
N ASP A 305 10.37 -9.63 25.98
CA ASP A 305 11.02 -9.41 27.28
C ASP A 305 10.67 -8.03 27.83
N ALA A 306 10.64 -7.00 26.97
CA ALA A 306 10.26 -5.65 27.38
C ALA A 306 8.80 -5.57 27.85
N MET A 307 7.88 -6.28 27.19
CA MET A 307 6.47 -6.32 27.57
C MET A 307 6.22 -7.05 28.89
N ASN A 308 7.09 -8.00 29.25
CA ASN A 308 7.03 -8.74 30.52
C ASN A 308 7.90 -8.11 31.64
N GLY A 309 8.81 -7.21 31.29
CA GLY A 309 9.78 -6.59 32.18
C GLY A 309 9.32 -5.25 32.76
N THR A 310 10.27 -4.32 32.94
CA THR A 310 10.07 -2.95 33.48
C THR A 310 10.41 -1.84 32.48
N SER A 311 10.78 -2.19 31.24
CA SER A 311 11.18 -1.25 30.20
C SER A 311 10.01 -0.34 29.80
N THR A 312 10.22 0.98 29.82
CA THR A 312 9.21 1.97 29.44
C THR A 312 9.85 3.16 28.73
N VAL A 313 9.12 3.81 27.83
CA VAL A 313 9.57 5.06 27.19
C VAL A 313 9.09 6.28 27.97
N THR A 314 7.86 6.22 28.49
CA THR A 314 7.23 7.37 29.12
C THR A 314 7.13 7.24 30.64
N GLY A 315 7.00 6.00 31.14
CA GLY A 315 6.77 5.73 32.56
C GLY A 315 5.42 6.27 33.06
N ARG A 316 4.49 6.58 32.16
CA ARG A 316 3.17 7.08 32.51
C ARG A 316 2.33 5.96 33.12
N SER A 317 1.46 6.34 34.05
CA SER A 317 0.34 5.48 34.47
C SER A 317 -0.93 6.03 33.83
N LEU A 318 -1.75 5.17 33.26
CA LEU A 318 -2.97 5.58 32.56
C LEU A 318 -4.21 5.26 33.41
N LYS A 319 -5.21 6.14 33.35
CA LYS A 319 -6.53 5.94 33.95
C LYS A 319 -7.64 6.20 32.94
N SER A 320 -8.81 5.64 33.24
CA SER A 320 -10.03 5.79 32.42
C SER A 320 -10.80 7.05 32.79
N VAL A 321 -11.19 7.83 31.77
CA VAL A 321 -12.27 8.83 31.89
C VAL A 321 -13.42 8.38 31.00
N LYS A 322 -14.60 8.16 31.59
CA LYS A 322 -15.81 7.74 30.85
C LYS A 322 -16.60 8.97 30.40
N VAL A 323 -16.84 9.04 29.11
CA VAL A 323 -17.64 10.04 28.40
C VAL A 323 -18.97 9.39 28.03
N GLN A 324 -20.05 9.73 28.73
CA GLN A 324 -21.39 9.30 28.34
C GLN A 324 -21.88 10.14 27.16
N GLY A 325 -22.48 9.50 26.17
CA GLY A 325 -23.16 10.16 25.06
C GLY A 325 -24.46 10.84 25.47
N ASN A 326 -24.84 11.89 24.75
CA ASN A 326 -26.06 12.67 25.01
C ASN A 326 -27.23 12.29 24.09
N GLY A 327 -26.97 11.45 23.07
CA GLY A 327 -27.95 10.98 22.11
C GLY A 327 -28.76 9.79 22.61
N LYS A 328 -29.72 9.35 21.78
CA LYS A 328 -30.45 8.10 22.01
C LYS A 328 -29.79 6.96 21.25
N SER A 329 -29.78 5.76 21.85
CA SER A 329 -29.39 4.55 21.14
C SER A 329 -30.37 4.26 20.02
N SER A 330 -29.87 4.00 18.82
CA SER A 330 -30.71 3.59 17.69
C SER A 330 -31.18 2.15 17.88
N SER A 331 -32.49 1.92 17.74
CA SER A 331 -33.10 0.58 17.68
C SER A 331 -33.31 0.10 16.24
N SER A 332 -32.85 0.85 15.24
CA SER A 332 -32.92 0.49 13.83
C SER A 332 -31.54 0.48 13.20
N TYR A 333 -31.22 -0.59 12.47
CA TYR A 333 -29.97 -0.69 11.75
C TYR A 333 -30.10 -0.16 10.33
N GLU A 334 -29.30 0.85 9.99
CA GLU A 334 -29.27 1.47 8.66
C GLU A 334 -27.89 1.30 8.00
N VAL A 335 -27.89 0.97 6.71
CA VAL A 335 -26.69 0.86 5.87
C VAL A 335 -26.70 1.96 4.81
N PRO A 336 -25.86 3.01 4.93
CA PRO A 336 -25.73 4.05 3.92
C PRO A 336 -25.33 3.44 2.57
N TYR A 337 -26.15 3.62 1.53
CA TYR A 337 -25.93 3.06 0.21
C TYR A 337 -26.79 3.76 -0.86
N ASP A 338 -26.15 4.13 -1.95
CA ASP A 338 -26.76 4.63 -3.20
C ASP A 338 -26.02 4.08 -4.44
N GLY A 339 -25.39 2.90 -4.28
CA GLY A 339 -24.54 2.25 -5.28
C GLY A 339 -23.06 2.20 -4.88
N GLY A 340 -22.29 1.42 -5.65
CA GLY A 340 -20.82 1.37 -5.54
C GLY A 340 -20.17 2.73 -5.86
N TRP A 341 -18.95 2.92 -5.37
CA TRP A 341 -18.15 4.10 -5.66
C TRP A 341 -17.67 4.12 -7.11
N HIS A 342 -17.65 5.30 -7.74
CA HIS A 342 -17.12 5.51 -9.08
C HIS A 342 -16.44 6.91 -9.18
N PRO A 343 -15.40 7.10 -10.00
CA PRO A 343 -14.70 8.40 -10.12
C PRO A 343 -15.60 9.58 -10.50
N SER A 344 -16.70 9.35 -11.23
CA SER A 344 -17.69 10.39 -11.57
C SER A 344 -18.69 10.69 -10.46
N ALA A 345 -18.77 9.85 -9.43
CA ALA A 345 -19.68 9.98 -8.28
C ALA A 345 -18.93 9.79 -6.95
N PRO A 346 -17.93 10.64 -6.63
CA PRO A 346 -17.03 10.41 -5.50
C PRO A 346 -17.62 10.77 -4.12
N LYS A 347 -18.90 11.13 -4.05
CA LYS A 347 -19.55 11.65 -2.84
C LYS A 347 -20.01 10.52 -1.91
N PRO A 348 -20.09 10.76 -0.58
CA PRO A 348 -20.74 9.85 0.37
C PRO A 348 -22.15 9.47 -0.06
N PRO A 349 -22.69 8.33 0.41
CA PRO A 349 -24.05 7.93 0.11
C PRO A 349 -25.08 8.98 0.53
N THR A 350 -26.08 9.22 -0.33
CA THR A 350 -27.19 10.15 -0.06
C THR A 350 -28.45 9.48 0.47
N SER A 351 -28.50 8.14 0.41
CA SER A 351 -29.59 7.31 0.95
C SER A 351 -29.05 6.21 1.87
N SER A 352 -29.96 5.65 2.67
CA SER A 352 -29.68 4.51 3.56
C SER A 352 -30.70 3.40 3.35
N LEU A 353 -30.23 2.16 3.42
CA LEU A 353 -31.05 0.95 3.36
C LEU A 353 -31.45 0.50 4.76
N LYS A 354 -32.70 0.06 4.89
CA LYS A 354 -33.28 -0.56 6.09
C LYS A 354 -34.45 -1.47 5.76
N GLY A 355 -34.82 -2.35 6.69
CA GLY A 355 -35.94 -3.29 6.53
C GLY A 355 -35.86 -4.06 5.21
N ALA A 356 -36.99 -4.18 4.50
CA ALA A 356 -37.07 -4.92 3.24
C ALA A 356 -36.10 -4.42 2.15
N ALA A 357 -35.77 -3.12 2.11
CA ALA A 357 -34.81 -2.58 1.15
C ALA A 357 -33.38 -3.08 1.42
N LEU A 358 -33.02 -3.20 2.70
CA LEU A 358 -31.74 -3.79 3.11
C LEU A 358 -31.71 -5.27 2.75
N THR A 359 -32.73 -6.05 3.11
CA THR A 359 -32.82 -7.48 2.79
C THR A 359 -32.66 -7.73 1.29
N LYS A 360 -33.40 -6.98 0.45
CA LYS A 360 -33.30 -7.09 -1.01
C LYS A 360 -31.88 -6.78 -1.54
N GLN A 361 -31.20 -5.79 -0.97
CA GLN A 361 -29.84 -5.47 -1.39
C GLN A 361 -28.82 -6.53 -0.93
N LEU A 362 -28.98 -7.09 0.28
CA LEU A 362 -28.16 -8.18 0.79
C LEU A 362 -28.29 -9.43 -0.11
N ASP A 363 -29.52 -9.78 -0.50
CA ASP A 363 -29.78 -10.86 -1.47
C ASP A 363 -29.14 -10.60 -2.82
N LYS A 364 -29.20 -9.35 -3.30
CA LYS A 364 -28.54 -8.94 -4.54
C LYS A 364 -27.03 -9.11 -4.42
N TRP A 365 -26.40 -8.56 -3.40
CA TRP A 365 -24.94 -8.67 -3.23
C TRP A 365 -24.48 -10.13 -3.12
N ALA A 366 -25.21 -10.97 -2.39
CA ALA A 366 -24.88 -12.38 -2.26
C ALA A 366 -25.06 -13.14 -3.59
N SER A 367 -26.20 -12.95 -4.28
CA SER A 367 -26.47 -13.63 -5.56
C SER A 367 -25.55 -13.18 -6.71
N THR A 368 -25.03 -11.94 -6.66
CA THR A 368 -24.03 -11.46 -7.62
C THR A 368 -22.59 -11.71 -7.17
N GLY A 369 -22.38 -12.40 -6.05
CA GLY A 369 -21.04 -12.74 -5.56
C GLY A 369 -20.21 -11.55 -5.06
N ILE A 370 -20.84 -10.44 -4.69
CA ILE A 370 -20.16 -9.27 -4.11
C ILE A 370 -19.77 -9.53 -2.66
N ILE A 371 -20.62 -10.25 -1.92
CA ILE A 371 -20.39 -10.73 -0.56
C ILE A 371 -20.78 -12.21 -0.50
N GLU A 372 -20.28 -12.94 0.49
CA GLU A 372 -20.72 -14.30 0.75
C GLU A 372 -22.09 -14.33 1.44
N ARG A 373 -22.86 -15.41 1.23
CA ARG A 373 -24.24 -15.53 1.74
C ARG A 373 -24.31 -15.43 3.27
N ASP A 374 -23.38 -16.08 3.95
CA ASP A 374 -23.30 -16.02 5.42
C ASP A 374 -22.98 -14.61 5.94
N ALA A 375 -22.25 -13.79 5.18
CA ALA A 375 -22.04 -12.38 5.47
C ALA A 375 -23.34 -11.57 5.37
N ALA A 376 -24.14 -11.84 4.33
CA ALA A 376 -25.45 -11.23 4.15
C ALA A 376 -26.39 -11.57 5.33
N ASP A 377 -26.40 -12.84 5.73
CA ASP A 377 -27.19 -13.34 6.85
C ASP A 377 -26.75 -12.73 8.19
N ALA A 378 -25.44 -12.54 8.40
CA ALA A 378 -24.90 -11.86 9.59
C ALA A 378 -25.35 -10.39 9.67
N VAL A 379 -25.35 -9.66 8.55
CA VAL A 379 -25.85 -8.26 8.52
C VAL A 379 -27.34 -8.21 8.83
N GLN A 380 -28.13 -9.12 8.23
CA GLN A 380 -29.57 -9.22 8.49
C GLN A 380 -29.84 -9.57 9.97
N TRP A 381 -29.09 -10.54 10.53
CA TRP A 381 -29.19 -10.92 11.93
C TRP A 381 -28.95 -9.72 12.86
N THR A 382 -27.91 -8.93 12.61
CA THR A 382 -27.62 -7.75 13.43
C THR A 382 -28.74 -6.72 13.31
N ALA A 383 -29.29 -6.52 12.12
CA ALA A 383 -30.41 -5.61 11.91
C ALA A 383 -31.65 -5.99 12.72
N ASP A 384 -31.91 -7.29 12.89
CA ASP A 384 -33.02 -7.81 13.69
C ASP A 384 -32.70 -7.85 15.19
N TYR A 385 -31.44 -8.11 15.54
CA TYR A 385 -30.97 -8.19 16.92
C TYR A 385 -31.12 -6.84 17.63
N VAL A 386 -30.65 -5.75 17.03
CA VAL A 386 -30.65 -4.42 17.67
C VAL A 386 -32.04 -3.80 17.81
N GLN A 387 -33.06 -4.38 17.16
CA GLN A 387 -34.46 -4.00 17.37
C GLN A 387 -35.03 -4.55 18.69
N LYS A 388 -34.45 -5.64 19.19
CA LYS A 388 -34.98 -6.41 20.33
C LYS A 388 -34.06 -6.33 21.55
N GLU A 389 -32.76 -6.26 21.31
CA GLU A 389 -31.71 -6.40 22.31
C GLU A 389 -30.84 -5.14 22.36
N SER A 390 -30.32 -4.85 23.55
CA SER A 390 -29.45 -3.69 23.80
C SER A 390 -27.98 -4.08 23.78
N LEU A 391 -27.12 -3.19 23.27
CA LEU A 391 -25.66 -3.32 23.36
C LEU A 391 -25.07 -2.65 24.62
N ALA A 392 -25.89 -2.26 25.60
CA ALA A 392 -25.43 -1.55 26.79
C ALA A 392 -24.44 -2.34 27.67
N ASP A 393 -24.47 -3.68 27.63
CA ASP A 393 -23.52 -4.57 28.32
C ASP A 393 -22.33 -4.99 27.43
N ALA A 394 -22.27 -4.49 26.19
CA ALA A 394 -21.19 -4.76 25.25
C ALA A 394 -20.12 -3.67 25.29
N HIS A 395 -18.86 -4.11 25.38
CA HIS A 395 -17.66 -3.28 25.49
C HIS A 395 -16.70 -3.61 24.36
N PHE A 396 -16.42 -2.62 23.52
CA PHE A 396 -15.53 -2.74 22.37
C PHE A 396 -14.27 -1.91 22.58
N VAL A 397 -13.14 -2.56 22.82
CA VAL A 397 -11.82 -1.91 22.83
C VAL A 397 -11.37 -1.75 21.38
N LEU A 398 -11.31 -0.50 20.92
CA LEU A 398 -10.95 -0.17 19.54
C LEU A 398 -9.53 0.38 19.51
N ILE A 399 -8.60 -0.43 19.02
CA ILE A 399 -7.26 0.05 18.65
C ILE A 399 -7.39 0.71 17.27
N GLY A 400 -7.27 2.04 17.24
CA GLY A 400 -7.59 2.86 16.07
C GLY A 400 -9.05 3.35 16.05
N ALA A 401 -9.55 3.85 17.19
CA ALA A 401 -10.96 4.27 17.35
C ALA A 401 -11.43 5.34 16.35
N GLY A 402 -10.54 6.21 15.89
CA GLY A 402 -10.79 7.25 14.90
C GLY A 402 -10.36 6.88 13.48
N SER A 403 -10.04 5.59 13.24
CA SER A 403 -9.81 5.08 11.89
C SER A 403 -11.04 5.27 11.01
N ALA A 404 -10.81 5.56 9.73
CA ALA A 404 -11.87 5.79 8.76
C ALA A 404 -12.76 4.54 8.54
N MET A 405 -12.18 3.35 8.64
CA MET A 405 -12.88 2.07 8.45
C MET A 405 -13.38 1.44 9.75
N GLY A 406 -13.07 2.02 10.91
CA GLY A 406 -13.41 1.46 12.21
C GLY A 406 -14.91 1.57 12.56
N PRO A 407 -15.41 0.71 13.47
CA PRO A 407 -16.82 0.61 13.81
C PRO A 407 -17.30 1.64 14.85
N CYS A 408 -16.42 2.56 15.29
CA CYS A 408 -16.64 3.44 16.45
C CYS A 408 -17.97 4.21 16.38
N ALA A 409 -18.23 4.90 15.27
CA ALA A 409 -19.45 5.70 15.10
C ALA A 409 -20.71 4.83 15.22
N LYS A 410 -20.73 3.67 14.55
CA LYS A 410 -21.89 2.78 14.54
C LYS A 410 -22.11 2.09 15.88
N LEU A 411 -21.04 1.71 16.59
CA LEU A 411 -21.15 1.13 17.94
C LEU A 411 -21.71 2.14 18.95
N LEU A 412 -21.25 3.40 18.91
CA LEU A 412 -21.78 4.47 19.76
C LEU A 412 -23.25 4.80 19.43
N GLU A 413 -23.62 4.80 18.15
CA GLU A 413 -24.99 4.97 17.68
C GLU A 413 -25.91 3.87 18.23
N LEU A 414 -25.46 2.61 18.27
CA LEU A 414 -26.21 1.46 18.77
C LEU A 414 -26.20 1.32 20.31
N GLY A 415 -25.59 2.25 21.04
CA GLY A 415 -25.60 2.23 22.50
C GLY A 415 -24.51 1.39 23.16
N ALA A 416 -23.49 0.94 22.42
CA ALA A 416 -22.40 0.16 22.99
C ALA A 416 -21.39 1.02 23.77
N ASN A 417 -20.55 0.38 24.59
CA ASN A 417 -19.44 1.04 25.27
C ASN A 417 -18.17 0.87 24.44
N VAL A 418 -17.54 1.96 24.02
CA VAL A 418 -16.28 1.96 23.28
C VAL A 418 -15.14 2.34 24.20
N VAL A 419 -14.11 1.52 24.31
CA VAL A 419 -12.83 1.89 24.91
C VAL A 419 -11.89 2.31 23.79
N ALA A 420 -11.60 3.59 23.71
CA ALA A 420 -10.87 4.15 22.58
C ALA A 420 -9.37 4.19 22.85
N ILE A 421 -8.63 3.42 22.07
CA ILE A 421 -7.19 3.60 21.91
C ILE A 421 -7.01 4.25 20.56
N ASP A 422 -6.56 5.50 20.57
CA ASP A 422 -6.16 6.16 19.35
C ASP A 422 -4.95 7.05 19.62
N ILE A 423 -4.20 7.29 18.56
CA ILE A 423 -2.80 7.67 18.66
C ILE A 423 -2.66 9.15 18.37
N PRO A 424 -1.85 9.87 19.16
CA PRO A 424 -1.72 11.30 18.99
C PRO A 424 -1.01 11.68 17.69
N GLY A 425 -1.65 12.57 16.91
CA GLY A 425 -1.00 13.37 15.86
C GLY A 425 -0.41 12.59 14.68
N SER A 426 0.62 13.16 14.05
CA SER A 426 1.30 12.57 12.88
C SER A 426 2.22 11.41 13.30
N TRP A 427 1.63 10.22 13.44
CA TRP A 427 2.28 8.93 13.63
C TRP A 427 3.71 8.80 13.06
N GLY A 428 4.66 8.37 13.90
CA GLY A 428 6.03 8.02 13.48
C GLY A 428 6.87 9.19 12.92
N LYS A 429 6.31 10.41 12.89
CA LYS A 429 6.99 11.63 12.41
C LYS A 429 7.37 12.59 13.54
N GLY A 430 7.03 12.23 14.78
CA GLY A 430 7.43 12.97 15.98
C GLY A 430 6.87 14.41 16.04
N GLY A 431 5.64 14.64 15.57
CA GLY A 431 4.97 15.93 15.73
C GLY A 431 4.67 16.25 17.22
N LYS A 432 4.57 17.54 17.57
CA LYS A 432 4.04 17.94 18.89
C LYS A 432 2.60 17.42 19.04
N ARG A 433 2.19 17.02 20.26
CA ARG A 433 0.76 16.95 20.62
C ARG A 433 0.14 18.31 20.26
N PRO A 434 -0.94 18.32 19.46
CA PRO A 434 -2.26 18.07 20.03
C PRO A 434 -3.11 17.09 19.18
N ALA A 435 -3.59 16.03 19.82
CA ALA A 435 -4.59 15.12 19.26
C ALA A 435 -6.03 15.61 19.52
N SER A 436 -6.20 16.85 20.00
CA SER A 436 -7.49 17.32 20.45
C SER A 436 -8.52 17.34 19.34
N GLY A 437 -8.14 17.65 18.09
CA GLY A 437 -9.07 17.54 16.95
C GLY A 437 -9.63 16.12 16.74
N LEU A 438 -8.80 15.08 16.94
CA LEU A 438 -9.24 13.68 16.88
C LEU A 438 -10.19 13.37 18.04
N TRP A 439 -9.81 13.71 19.27
CA TRP A 439 -10.63 13.44 20.46
C TRP A 439 -11.93 14.24 20.46
N LYS A 440 -11.92 15.51 20.03
CA LYS A 440 -13.12 16.32 19.82
C LYS A 440 -14.07 15.67 18.82
N ARG A 441 -13.54 15.09 17.73
CA ARG A 441 -14.35 14.32 16.78
C ARG A 441 -14.96 13.07 17.42
N LEU A 442 -14.19 12.31 18.21
CA LEU A 442 -14.70 11.13 18.92
C LEU A 442 -15.74 11.49 19.99
N PHE A 443 -15.55 12.58 20.73
CA PHE A 443 -16.55 13.10 21.67
C PHE A 443 -17.82 13.54 20.96
N ALA A 444 -17.71 14.22 19.82
CA ALA A 444 -18.87 14.59 19.01
C ALA A 444 -19.62 13.35 18.47
N LEU A 445 -18.92 12.25 18.16
CA LEU A 445 -19.58 10.98 17.81
C LEU A 445 -20.31 10.37 19.02
N ALA A 446 -19.67 10.37 20.19
CA ALA A 446 -20.30 9.89 21.42
C ALA A 446 -21.53 10.73 21.78
N ASP A 447 -21.45 12.06 21.68
CA ASP A 447 -22.55 12.96 21.99
C ASP A 447 -23.76 12.78 21.04
N LYS A 448 -23.53 12.31 19.80
CA LYS A 448 -24.60 11.97 18.84
C LYS A 448 -25.27 10.63 19.13
N GLY A 449 -24.55 9.67 19.71
CA GLY A 449 -25.05 8.32 20.02
C GLY A 449 -25.54 8.17 21.45
N GLY A 450 -26.15 7.02 21.75
CA GLY A 450 -26.53 6.63 23.13
C GLY A 450 -25.44 5.85 23.88
N GLY A 451 -24.36 5.49 23.19
CA GLY A 451 -23.24 4.74 23.76
C GLY A 451 -22.35 5.56 24.69
N SER A 452 -21.29 4.92 25.18
CA SER A 452 -20.29 5.60 26.00
C SER A 452 -18.88 5.41 25.42
N LEU A 453 -18.01 6.39 25.67
CA LEU A 453 -16.62 6.39 25.23
C LEU A 453 -15.70 6.44 26.46
N THR A 454 -14.90 5.41 26.68
CA THR A 454 -13.85 5.38 27.70
C THR A 454 -12.55 5.80 27.05
N VAL A 455 -11.90 6.83 27.58
CA VAL A 455 -10.64 7.36 27.06
C VAL A 455 -9.50 7.23 28.07
N PRO A 456 -8.28 6.89 27.63
CA PRO A 456 -7.11 6.89 28.49
C PRO A 456 -6.60 8.31 28.68
N VAL A 457 -6.29 8.68 29.92
CA VAL A 457 -5.58 9.90 30.28
C VAL A 457 -4.44 9.54 31.22
N ASP A 458 -3.46 10.43 31.35
CA ASP A 458 -2.46 10.29 32.41
C ASP A 458 -3.12 10.27 33.79
N ALA A 459 -2.64 9.41 34.69
CA ALA A 459 -3.16 9.27 36.05
C ALA A 459 -3.09 10.60 36.82
N SER A 460 -2.07 11.43 36.55
CA SER A 460 -1.90 12.77 37.14
C SER A 460 -2.88 13.82 36.60
N SER A 461 -3.54 13.55 35.46
CA SER A 461 -4.47 14.49 34.83
C SER A 461 -5.69 14.75 35.73
N ARG A 462 -6.10 16.01 35.81
CA ARG A 462 -7.33 16.45 36.52
C ARG A 462 -8.51 16.67 35.58
N ALA A 463 -8.34 16.50 34.27
CA ALA A 463 -9.43 16.67 33.30
C ALA A 463 -10.56 15.66 33.57
N THR A 464 -11.79 16.10 33.35
CA THR A 464 -12.99 15.29 33.59
C THR A 464 -13.86 15.25 32.35
N ALA A 465 -14.83 14.34 32.31
CA ALA A 465 -15.79 14.26 31.22
C ALA A 465 -16.68 15.51 31.05
N ARG A 466 -16.77 16.38 32.08
CA ARG A 466 -17.57 17.62 32.04
C ARG A 466 -16.95 18.71 31.18
N ASP A 467 -15.62 18.74 31.09
CA ASP A 467 -14.87 19.68 30.26
C ASP A 467 -14.25 18.92 29.08
N ARG A 468 -15.00 18.84 27.98
CA ARG A 468 -14.60 18.10 26.78
C ARG A 468 -13.35 18.66 26.12
N ASP A 469 -13.19 19.98 26.14
CA ASP A 469 -12.05 20.64 25.51
C ASP A 469 -10.77 20.36 26.31
N ALA A 470 -10.80 20.54 27.63
CA ALA A 470 -9.65 20.20 28.47
C ALA A 470 -9.32 18.70 28.41
N LEU A 471 -10.34 17.83 28.37
CA LEU A 471 -10.14 16.39 28.22
C LEU A 471 -9.51 16.05 26.86
N ALA A 472 -9.92 16.70 25.77
CA ALA A 472 -9.39 16.44 24.43
C ALA A 472 -7.88 16.75 24.31
N GLU A 473 -7.39 17.74 25.06
CA GLU A 473 -5.97 18.12 25.06
C GLU A 473 -5.08 17.08 25.74
N VAL A 474 -5.60 16.37 26.75
CA VAL A 474 -4.82 15.42 27.56
C VAL A 474 -5.11 13.94 27.23
N ALA A 475 -6.18 13.65 26.48
CA ALA A 475 -6.57 12.30 26.12
C ALA A 475 -5.57 11.60 25.19
N GLY A 476 -5.52 10.28 25.34
CA GLY A 476 -4.80 9.36 24.46
C GLY A 476 -3.47 8.84 25.01
N CYS A 477 -2.93 7.93 24.22
CA CYS A 477 -1.70 7.17 24.45
C CYS A 477 -1.03 6.88 23.11
N ASP A 478 0.28 6.63 23.12
CA ASP A 478 1.05 6.25 21.94
C ASP A 478 1.32 4.75 21.94
N LEU A 479 0.64 4.02 21.07
CA LEU A 479 0.71 2.57 21.02
C LEU A 479 2.12 2.00 20.78
N MET A 480 3.00 2.71 20.06
CA MET A 480 4.36 2.22 19.81
C MET A 480 5.33 2.58 20.94
N MET A 481 5.06 3.64 21.69
CA MET A 481 5.92 4.11 22.79
C MET A 481 5.48 3.59 24.16
N GLU A 482 4.18 3.40 24.34
CA GLU A 482 3.51 3.07 25.60
C GLU A 482 2.76 1.71 25.57
N PRO A 483 3.18 0.67 24.82
CA PRO A 483 2.39 -0.56 24.71
C PRO A 483 2.17 -1.23 26.08
N ARG A 484 3.18 -1.24 26.95
CA ARG A 484 3.08 -1.81 28.30
C ARG A 484 2.14 -1.00 29.19
N GLU A 485 2.29 0.33 29.22
CA GLU A 485 1.44 1.23 29.98
C GLU A 485 -0.05 1.10 29.56
N ILE A 486 -0.32 0.89 28.27
CA ILE A 486 -1.67 0.64 27.76
C ILE A 486 -2.16 -0.76 28.16
N GLY A 487 -1.29 -1.78 28.09
CA GLY A 487 -1.61 -3.15 28.50
C GLY A 487 -2.01 -3.23 29.97
N ASP A 488 -1.23 -2.64 30.86
CA ASP A 488 -1.50 -2.57 32.30
C ASP A 488 -2.85 -1.89 32.57
N TRP A 489 -3.11 -0.75 31.91
CA TRP A 489 -4.38 -0.05 32.02
C TRP A 489 -5.57 -0.87 31.53
N LEU A 490 -5.45 -1.57 30.39
CA LEU A 490 -6.51 -2.43 29.89
C LEU A 490 -6.78 -3.61 30.81
N LYS A 491 -5.73 -4.21 31.38
CA LYS A 491 -5.85 -5.30 32.35
C LYS A 491 -6.64 -4.85 33.57
N ASP A 492 -6.30 -3.70 34.14
CA ASP A 492 -7.01 -3.09 35.27
C ASP A 492 -8.46 -2.75 34.90
N TRP A 493 -8.67 -2.16 33.71
CA TRP A 493 -10.01 -1.84 33.21
C TRP A 493 -10.91 -3.08 33.11
N VAL A 494 -10.41 -4.20 32.60
CA VAL A 494 -11.18 -5.47 32.54
C VAL A 494 -11.61 -5.93 33.94
N GLN A 495 -10.79 -5.71 34.98
CA GLN A 495 -11.16 -6.06 36.35
C GLN A 495 -12.34 -5.24 36.89
N THR A 496 -12.55 -4.02 36.38
CA THR A 496 -13.67 -3.16 36.79
C THR A 496 -15.03 -3.57 36.21
N LEU A 497 -15.05 -4.47 35.22
CA LEU A 497 -16.28 -4.86 34.53
C LEU A 497 -17.09 -5.90 35.31
N PRO A 498 -18.43 -5.88 35.20
CA PRO A 498 -19.26 -6.95 35.74
C PRO A 498 -19.01 -8.28 34.99
N LYS A 499 -19.18 -9.42 35.66
CA LYS A 499 -18.91 -10.76 35.07
C LYS A 499 -19.69 -11.02 33.77
N LYS A 500 -20.91 -10.50 33.67
CA LYS A 500 -21.78 -10.62 32.49
C LYS A 500 -21.36 -9.75 31.29
N ALA A 501 -20.38 -8.87 31.45
CA ALA A 501 -19.95 -7.97 30.38
C ALA A 501 -19.48 -8.75 29.15
N ARG A 502 -19.86 -8.28 27.96
CA ARG A 502 -19.33 -8.81 26.69
C ARG A 502 -18.19 -7.92 26.24
N VAL A 503 -16.98 -8.48 26.13
CA VAL A 503 -15.79 -7.71 25.74
C VAL A 503 -15.29 -8.17 24.37
N CYS A 504 -14.98 -7.22 23.50
CA CYS A 504 -14.27 -7.47 22.25
C CYS A 504 -13.14 -6.45 22.11
N ILE A 505 -11.93 -6.90 21.77
CA ILE A 505 -10.81 -6.02 21.41
C ILE A 505 -10.49 -6.17 19.92
N GLY A 506 -10.45 -5.05 19.19
CA GLY A 506 -10.23 -5.07 17.75
C GLY A 506 -9.14 -4.12 17.28
N ASN A 507 -8.39 -4.54 16.25
CA ASN A 507 -7.37 -3.72 15.61
C ASN A 507 -7.83 -3.18 14.25
N TYR A 508 -7.98 -1.85 14.19
CA TYR A 508 -8.41 -1.07 13.02
C TYR A 508 -7.34 -0.07 12.56
N THR A 509 -6.12 -0.17 13.10
CA THR A 509 -5.02 0.72 12.74
C THR A 509 -4.36 0.31 11.42
N TYR A 510 -3.89 1.30 10.68
CA TYR A 510 -3.12 1.13 9.46
C TYR A 510 -2.12 2.28 9.30
N LEU A 511 -0.90 1.95 8.89
CA LEU A 511 0.12 2.92 8.45
C LEU A 511 0.93 2.33 7.30
N ASP A 512 1.71 3.18 6.63
CA ASP A 512 2.56 2.74 5.52
C ASP A 512 3.87 2.10 6.00
N GLY A 513 4.26 1.03 5.32
CA GLY A 513 5.59 0.44 5.44
C GLY A 513 5.92 -0.11 6.82
N ALA A 514 7.08 0.27 7.37
CA ALA A 514 7.60 -0.27 8.63
C ALA A 514 6.69 0.00 9.82
N LEU A 515 6.02 1.16 9.83
CA LEU A 515 5.16 1.57 10.94
C LEU A 515 3.98 0.62 11.12
N HIS A 516 3.46 0.03 10.05
CA HIS A 516 2.34 -0.94 10.13
C HIS A 516 2.71 -2.18 10.93
N VAL A 517 3.92 -2.70 10.73
CA VAL A 517 4.37 -3.94 11.39
C VAL A 517 4.55 -3.69 12.89
N LYS A 518 5.17 -2.56 13.25
CA LYS A 518 5.31 -2.13 14.65
C LYS A 518 3.94 -1.96 15.31
N LEU A 519 3.03 -1.29 14.61
CA LEU A 519 1.65 -1.10 15.03
C LEU A 519 0.94 -2.41 15.34
N ALA A 520 1.02 -3.34 14.39
CA ALA A 520 0.37 -4.62 14.50
C ALA A 520 0.97 -5.45 15.66
N LEU A 521 2.28 -5.32 15.94
CA LEU A 521 2.95 -6.04 17.03
C LEU A 521 2.52 -5.50 18.40
N CYS A 522 2.50 -4.17 18.55
CA CYS A 522 1.97 -3.55 19.77
C CYS A 522 0.48 -3.86 19.97
N ALA A 523 -0.31 -3.85 18.91
CA ALA A 523 -1.72 -4.22 18.98
C ALA A 523 -1.92 -5.70 19.35
N ASP A 524 -1.07 -6.59 18.84
CA ASP A 524 -1.10 -8.02 19.18
C ASP A 524 -0.91 -8.25 20.68
N TYR A 525 0.06 -7.55 21.29
CA TYR A 525 0.29 -7.57 22.73
C TYR A 525 -0.93 -7.13 23.54
N LEU A 526 -1.56 -6.02 23.15
CA LEU A 526 -2.76 -5.53 23.82
C LEU A 526 -3.94 -6.50 23.69
N ILE A 527 -4.12 -7.10 22.50
CA ILE A 527 -5.15 -8.11 22.26
C ILE A 527 -4.93 -9.28 23.20
N GLN A 528 -3.72 -9.85 23.24
CA GLN A 528 -3.39 -10.94 24.14
C GLN A 528 -3.65 -10.58 25.61
N THR A 529 -3.23 -9.38 26.04
CA THR A 529 -3.43 -8.91 27.42
C THR A 529 -4.90 -8.86 27.81
N VAL A 530 -5.78 -8.37 26.93
CA VAL A 530 -7.22 -8.34 27.19
C VAL A 530 -7.84 -9.74 27.16
N LEU A 531 -7.43 -10.61 26.24
CA LEU A 531 -7.90 -11.99 26.19
C LEU A 531 -7.56 -12.72 27.51
N ASP A 532 -6.33 -12.62 27.97
CA ASP A 532 -5.86 -13.26 29.21
C ASP A 532 -6.59 -12.69 30.45
N ALA A 533 -6.73 -11.37 30.53
CA ALA A 533 -7.41 -10.69 31.64
C ALA A 533 -8.92 -10.99 31.69
N SER A 534 -9.52 -11.42 30.58
CA SER A 534 -10.97 -11.67 30.46
C SER A 534 -11.43 -13.01 31.01
N SER A 535 -10.51 -13.89 31.45
CA SER A 535 -10.82 -15.21 32.03
C SER A 535 -11.78 -15.18 33.22
N ARG A 536 -11.92 -14.02 33.91
CA ARG A 536 -12.88 -13.82 35.00
C ARG A 536 -14.34 -13.60 34.55
N LEU A 537 -14.57 -13.30 33.28
CA LEU A 537 -15.90 -12.98 32.74
C LEU A 537 -16.66 -14.28 32.44
N ASP A 538 -17.99 -14.23 32.49
CA ASP A 538 -18.84 -15.40 32.19
C ASP A 538 -18.63 -15.91 30.76
N LYS A 539 -18.20 -15.01 29.87
CA LYS A 539 -17.76 -15.33 28.53
C LYS A 539 -16.43 -14.61 28.25
N PRO A 540 -15.37 -15.34 27.85
CA PRO A 540 -14.09 -14.73 27.51
C PRO A 540 -14.23 -13.66 26.44
N ALA A 541 -13.31 -12.70 26.44
CA ALA A 541 -13.27 -11.63 25.45
C ALA A 541 -13.07 -12.21 24.04
N ALA A 542 -13.66 -11.54 23.05
CA ALA A 542 -13.44 -11.78 21.64
C ALA A 542 -12.28 -10.93 21.12
N CYS A 543 -11.62 -11.36 20.05
CA CYS A 543 -10.75 -10.50 19.25
C CYS A 543 -11.37 -10.21 17.88
N ALA A 544 -11.05 -9.07 17.29
CA ALA A 544 -11.57 -8.66 16.00
C ALA A 544 -10.49 -8.05 15.09
N PHE A 545 -10.55 -8.39 13.81
CA PHE A 545 -9.64 -7.90 12.79
C PHE A 545 -10.42 -7.52 11.53
N LEU A 546 -10.06 -6.37 10.96
CA LEU A 546 -10.48 -6.02 9.62
C LEU A 546 -9.49 -6.62 8.61
N CYS A 547 -9.76 -7.86 8.22
CA CYS A 547 -8.99 -8.62 7.24
C CYS A 547 -9.11 -7.98 5.85
N THR A 548 -8.04 -8.11 5.06
CA THR A 548 -7.97 -7.54 3.71
C THR A 548 -8.38 -8.60 2.68
N PRO A 549 -9.13 -8.25 1.63
CA PRO A 549 -9.46 -9.19 0.57
C PRO A 549 -8.24 -9.42 -0.33
N THR A 550 -7.26 -8.51 -0.26
CA THR A 550 -6.01 -8.54 -1.01
C THR A 550 -4.91 -9.39 -0.32
N ASP A 551 -5.28 -10.57 0.16
CA ASP A 551 -4.37 -11.54 0.75
C ASP A 551 -4.71 -12.95 0.23
N ALA A 552 -3.88 -13.94 0.54
CA ALA A 552 -4.15 -15.33 0.22
C ALA A 552 -5.10 -15.94 1.28
N HIS A 553 -6.26 -16.44 0.84
CA HIS A 553 -7.28 -17.02 1.72
C HIS A 553 -7.72 -18.39 1.21
N LEU A 554 -8.03 -19.29 2.14
CA LEU A 554 -8.84 -20.46 1.79
C LEU A 554 -10.24 -20.01 1.44
N VAL A 555 -10.87 -20.68 0.48
CA VAL A 555 -12.23 -20.35 0.03
C VAL A 555 -13.04 -21.64 -0.18
N PRO A 556 -14.37 -21.58 -0.05
CA PRO A 556 -15.25 -22.68 -0.46
C PRO A 556 -15.06 -23.03 -1.94
N GLU A 557 -15.31 -24.30 -2.29
CA GLU A 557 -15.23 -24.79 -3.67
C GLU A 557 -16.13 -23.97 -4.62
N GLU A 558 -17.34 -23.60 -4.18
CA GLU A 558 -18.26 -22.76 -4.94
C GLU A 558 -17.69 -21.38 -5.33
N VAL A 559 -16.78 -20.82 -4.52
CA VAL A 559 -16.10 -19.55 -4.83
C VAL A 559 -15.07 -19.76 -5.94
N ALA A 560 -14.28 -20.84 -5.85
CA ALA A 560 -13.30 -21.20 -6.86
C ALA A 560 -13.96 -21.54 -8.20
N GLN A 561 -15.08 -22.29 -8.17
CA GLN A 561 -15.87 -22.60 -9.36
C GLN A 561 -16.45 -21.33 -9.99
N ALA A 562 -17.05 -20.44 -9.20
CA ALA A 562 -17.61 -19.18 -9.70
C ALA A 562 -16.55 -18.30 -10.37
N ALA A 563 -15.32 -18.27 -9.84
CA ALA A 563 -14.20 -17.57 -10.47
C ALA A 563 -13.77 -18.22 -11.79
N SER A 564 -13.78 -19.56 -11.88
CA SER A 564 -13.50 -20.30 -13.11
C SER A 564 -14.55 -20.02 -14.19
N ASP A 565 -15.83 -20.14 -13.84
CA ASP A 565 -16.95 -19.90 -14.76
C ASP A 565 -16.96 -18.44 -15.26
N SER A 566 -16.62 -17.49 -14.38
CA SER A 566 -16.47 -16.09 -14.74
C SER A 566 -15.33 -15.85 -15.73
N PHE A 567 -14.21 -16.58 -15.59
CA PHE A 567 -13.08 -16.49 -16.51
C PHE A 567 -13.43 -17.07 -17.89
N ASP A 568 -14.01 -18.27 -17.92
CA ASP A 568 -14.36 -18.96 -19.16
C ASP A 568 -15.45 -18.20 -19.94
N SER A 569 -16.49 -17.74 -19.25
CA SER A 569 -17.57 -16.97 -19.88
C SER A 569 -17.11 -15.64 -20.46
N ARG A 570 -16.10 -14.99 -19.86
CA ARG A 570 -15.51 -13.75 -20.40
C ARG A 570 -14.64 -13.98 -21.61
N LEU A 571 -13.79 -15.01 -21.57
CA LEU A 571 -12.93 -15.36 -22.68
C LEU A 571 -13.75 -15.61 -23.96
N LEU A 572 -14.94 -16.21 -23.81
CA LEU A 572 -15.92 -16.39 -24.88
C LEU A 572 -16.53 -15.06 -25.36
N LYS A 573 -16.94 -14.17 -24.43
CA LYS A 573 -17.59 -12.89 -24.74
C LYS A 573 -16.64 -11.82 -25.30
N SER A 574 -15.34 -11.89 -25.00
CA SER A 574 -14.36 -10.87 -25.42
C SER A 574 -13.85 -11.08 -26.85
N PHE A 575 -14.35 -12.09 -27.58
CA PHE A 575 -13.95 -12.42 -28.97
C PHE A 575 -12.42 -12.48 -29.16
N GLY A 576 -11.68 -12.90 -28.12
CA GLY A 576 -10.21 -13.03 -28.15
C GLY A 576 -9.42 -11.75 -27.85
N LEU A 577 -10.05 -10.59 -27.62
CA LEU A 577 -9.35 -9.34 -27.29
C LEU A 577 -8.57 -9.43 -25.97
N GLU A 578 -9.15 -10.08 -24.95
CA GLU A 578 -8.47 -10.28 -23.66
C GLU A 578 -7.28 -11.26 -23.80
N LYS A 579 -7.40 -12.28 -24.65
CA LYS A 579 -6.31 -13.22 -24.96
C LYS A 579 -5.17 -12.52 -25.70
N LEU A 580 -5.50 -11.63 -26.65
CA LEU A 580 -4.51 -10.78 -27.32
C LEU A 580 -3.83 -9.83 -26.33
N PHE A 581 -4.58 -9.19 -25.43
CA PHE A 581 -4.01 -8.30 -24.42
C PHE A 581 -3.08 -9.05 -23.44
N ASN A 582 -3.49 -10.23 -22.98
CA ASN A 582 -2.64 -11.12 -22.17
C ASN A 582 -1.36 -11.50 -22.94
N LEU A 583 -1.47 -11.87 -24.22
CA LEU A 583 -0.32 -12.20 -25.07
C LEU A 583 0.63 -11.01 -25.25
N LEU A 584 0.11 -9.82 -25.57
CA LEU A 584 0.88 -8.58 -25.72
C LEU A 584 1.59 -8.17 -24.43
N THR A 585 1.05 -8.55 -23.27
CA THR A 585 1.66 -8.32 -21.96
C THR A 585 2.51 -9.50 -21.48
N MET A 586 2.82 -10.45 -22.38
CA MET A 586 3.61 -11.66 -22.09
C MET A 586 3.06 -12.48 -20.92
N GLY A 587 1.73 -12.54 -20.78
CA GLY A 587 1.05 -13.28 -19.70
C GLY A 587 1.05 -12.58 -18.34
N SER A 588 1.56 -11.34 -18.24
CA SER A 588 1.64 -10.63 -16.96
C SER A 588 0.32 -10.01 -16.51
N LYS A 589 -0.63 -9.76 -17.42
CA LYS A 589 -1.96 -9.17 -17.14
C LYS A 589 -3.09 -10.15 -17.42
N LEU A 590 -4.27 -9.95 -16.82
CA LEU A 590 -5.43 -10.85 -16.95
C LEU A 590 -5.11 -12.31 -16.59
N ARG A 591 -4.44 -12.52 -15.45
CA ARG A 591 -4.10 -13.86 -14.94
C ARG A 591 -5.32 -14.46 -14.24
N PRO A 592 -5.69 -15.74 -14.48
CA PRO A 592 -6.83 -16.36 -13.84
C PRO A 592 -6.78 -16.24 -12.32
N ASN A 593 -7.93 -15.98 -11.69
CA ASN A 593 -8.03 -15.86 -10.22
C ASN A 593 -8.04 -17.23 -9.50
N VAL A 594 -8.32 -18.30 -10.24
CA VAL A 594 -8.37 -19.67 -9.72
C VAL A 594 -6.96 -20.25 -9.61
N GLU A 595 -6.59 -20.67 -8.41
CA GLU A 595 -5.38 -21.44 -8.15
C GLU A 595 -5.67 -22.93 -8.23
N LYS A 596 -4.61 -23.74 -8.41
CA LYS A 596 -4.74 -25.20 -8.31
C LYS A 596 -5.23 -25.59 -6.90
N PRO A 597 -6.03 -26.69 -6.78
CA PRO A 597 -6.39 -27.23 -5.48
C PRO A 597 -5.17 -27.42 -4.58
N VAL A 598 -5.36 -27.16 -3.29
CA VAL A 598 -4.35 -27.24 -2.25
C VAL A 598 -4.54 -28.56 -1.52
N GLU A 599 -3.51 -29.41 -1.57
CA GLU A 599 -3.50 -30.69 -0.87
C GLU A 599 -3.61 -30.50 0.66
N THR A 600 -4.46 -31.30 1.28
CA THR A 600 -4.67 -31.39 2.73
C THR A 600 -4.49 -32.83 3.20
N GLU A 601 -4.33 -33.03 4.50
CA GLU A 601 -4.20 -34.37 5.09
C GLU A 601 -5.40 -35.28 4.79
N ASN A 602 -6.59 -34.71 4.55
CA ASN A 602 -7.84 -35.44 4.34
C ASN A 602 -8.46 -35.23 2.95
N GLY A 603 -7.71 -34.75 1.96
CA GLY A 603 -8.23 -34.45 0.61
C GLY A 603 -7.64 -33.16 0.04
N GLU A 604 -8.48 -32.31 -0.54
CA GLU A 604 -8.05 -31.04 -1.13
C GLU A 604 -8.95 -29.88 -0.68
N CYS A 605 -8.44 -28.65 -0.74
CA CYS A 605 -9.20 -27.43 -0.52
C CYS A 605 -8.84 -26.37 -1.55
N HIS A 606 -9.60 -25.28 -1.61
CA HIS A 606 -9.38 -24.20 -2.56
C HIS A 606 -8.84 -22.94 -1.89
N MET A 607 -8.08 -22.16 -2.64
CA MET A 607 -7.58 -20.87 -2.21
C MET A 607 -7.69 -19.84 -3.33
N VAL A 608 -7.73 -18.56 -2.93
CA VAL A 608 -7.64 -17.42 -3.86
C VAL A 608 -6.30 -16.70 -3.68
N ASP A 609 -5.72 -16.23 -4.79
CA ASP A 609 -4.58 -15.30 -4.78
C ASP A 609 -5.06 -13.86 -4.84
N GLY A 610 -5.46 -13.33 -3.68
CA GLY A 610 -5.79 -11.91 -3.53
C GLY A 610 -4.57 -11.02 -3.38
N LEU A 611 -3.35 -11.55 -3.26
CA LEU A 611 -2.19 -10.74 -2.87
C LEU A 611 -1.94 -9.60 -3.86
N SER A 612 -1.69 -8.41 -3.31
CA SER A 612 -1.22 -7.28 -4.10
C SER A 612 0.24 -6.92 -3.82
N VAL A 613 1.10 -7.12 -4.82
CA VAL A 613 2.54 -6.82 -4.76
C VAL A 613 2.78 -5.32 -4.56
N ALA A 614 1.85 -4.46 -4.99
CA ALA A 614 1.92 -3.02 -4.80
C ALA A 614 1.89 -2.59 -3.32
N GLN A 615 1.27 -3.39 -2.43
CA GLN A 615 1.21 -3.13 -0.99
C GLN A 615 2.57 -3.39 -0.29
N GLY A 616 3.38 -4.28 -0.86
CA GLY A 616 4.70 -4.63 -0.38
C GLY A 616 4.75 -5.58 0.83
N PRO A 617 5.95 -6.06 1.19
CA PRO A 617 6.12 -7.14 2.18
C PRO A 617 5.72 -6.73 3.60
N ASN A 618 5.88 -5.47 3.98
CA ASN A 618 5.53 -5.02 5.34
C ASN A 618 4.02 -5.01 5.58
N TYR A 619 3.23 -4.70 4.55
CA TYR A 619 1.78 -4.83 4.62
C TYR A 619 1.37 -6.28 4.82
N ALA A 620 1.94 -7.19 4.01
CA ALA A 620 1.65 -8.61 4.10
C ALA A 620 2.02 -9.19 5.48
N LEU A 621 3.20 -8.87 6.03
CA LEU A 621 3.58 -9.33 7.37
C LEU A 621 2.62 -8.80 8.46
N ALA A 622 2.26 -7.51 8.43
CA ALA A 622 1.35 -6.94 9.42
C ALA A 622 -0.03 -7.62 9.38
N LYS A 623 -0.56 -7.92 8.17
CA LYS A 623 -1.82 -8.65 8.00
C LYS A 623 -1.70 -10.13 8.40
N ARG A 624 -0.58 -10.78 8.11
CA ARG A 624 -0.33 -12.16 8.54
C ARG A 624 -0.27 -12.30 10.04
N MET A 625 0.29 -11.32 10.75
CA MET A 625 0.28 -11.32 12.21
C MET A 625 -1.13 -11.21 12.80
N GLN A 626 -2.02 -10.41 12.19
CA GLN A 626 -3.44 -10.38 12.56
C GLN A 626 -4.09 -11.76 12.39
N HIS A 627 -3.77 -12.46 11.30
CA HIS A 627 -4.27 -13.81 11.06
C HIS A 627 -3.71 -14.82 12.06
N TRP A 628 -2.41 -14.77 12.38
CA TRP A 628 -1.79 -15.64 13.38
C TRP A 628 -2.45 -15.47 14.74
N ARG A 629 -2.72 -14.24 15.17
CA ARG A 629 -3.44 -13.99 16.43
C ARG A 629 -4.87 -14.50 16.39
N ALA A 630 -5.60 -14.31 15.30
CA ALA A 630 -6.95 -14.82 15.16
C ALA A 630 -6.99 -16.36 15.27
N VAL A 631 -6.07 -17.05 14.59
CA VAL A 631 -5.92 -18.52 14.70
C VAL A 631 -5.60 -18.93 16.14
N SER A 632 -4.59 -18.29 16.76
CA SER A 632 -4.20 -18.59 18.14
C SER A 632 -5.34 -18.36 19.15
N ALA A 633 -6.08 -17.26 19.02
CA ALA A 633 -7.20 -16.94 19.90
C ALA A 633 -8.37 -17.92 19.72
N TYR A 634 -8.72 -18.26 18.48
CA TYR A 634 -9.79 -19.21 18.19
C TYR A 634 -9.50 -20.61 18.74
N GLU A 635 -8.27 -21.10 18.53
CA GLU A 635 -7.84 -22.40 19.04
C GLU A 635 -7.68 -22.41 20.57
N SER A 636 -7.55 -21.23 21.19
CA SER A 636 -7.59 -21.06 22.65
C SER A 636 -9.01 -20.86 23.21
N GLY A 637 -10.06 -21.01 22.38
CA GLY A 637 -11.45 -20.96 22.82
C GLY A 637 -12.11 -19.57 22.79
N HIS A 638 -11.44 -18.55 22.24
CA HIS A 638 -12.00 -17.22 22.08
C HIS A 638 -12.76 -17.07 20.76
N VAL A 639 -13.76 -16.18 20.75
CA VAL A 639 -14.36 -15.73 19.49
C VAL A 639 -13.35 -14.89 18.72
N ALA A 640 -13.14 -15.20 17.44
CA ALA A 640 -12.23 -14.47 16.56
C ALA A 640 -12.99 -13.93 15.34
N SER A 641 -13.39 -12.65 15.39
CA SER A 641 -14.05 -11.97 14.27
C SER A 641 -13.03 -11.58 13.20
N THR A 642 -13.04 -12.28 12.07
CA THR A 642 -12.06 -12.18 10.97
C THR A 642 -12.67 -11.60 9.70
N MET A 643 -13.44 -10.54 9.89
CA MET A 643 -14.14 -9.76 8.88
C MET A 643 -13.27 -9.38 7.66
N VAL A 644 -13.44 -10.06 6.52
CA VAL A 644 -12.83 -9.65 5.25
C VAL A 644 -13.61 -8.48 4.68
N ALA A 645 -13.00 -7.29 4.69
CA ALA A 645 -13.62 -6.07 4.21
C ALA A 645 -13.44 -5.88 2.69
N PRO A 646 -14.34 -5.14 2.01
CA PRO A 646 -14.22 -4.91 0.57
C PRO A 646 -13.16 -3.86 0.27
N SER A 647 -12.71 -3.82 -1.00
CA SER A 647 -11.99 -2.66 -1.52
C SER A 647 -12.86 -1.42 -1.36
N THR A 648 -12.39 -0.48 -0.54
CA THR A 648 -13.16 0.69 -0.11
C THR A 648 -12.51 1.96 -0.63
N ALA A 649 -13.32 2.86 -1.20
CA ALA A 649 -12.88 4.15 -1.71
C ALA A 649 -12.71 5.18 -0.58
N THR A 650 -11.70 4.99 0.26
CA THR A 650 -11.33 5.97 1.28
C THR A 650 -10.53 7.11 0.66
N ILE A 651 -10.55 8.28 1.31
CA ILE A 651 -9.75 9.45 0.90
C ILE A 651 -8.26 9.09 0.77
N SER A 652 -7.75 8.24 1.66
CA SER A 652 -6.35 7.78 1.64
C SER A 652 -6.02 6.85 0.47
N VAL A 653 -6.99 6.29 -0.24
CA VAL A 653 -6.75 5.47 -1.44
C VAL A 653 -6.97 6.29 -2.70
N ILE A 654 -8.10 6.99 -2.81
CA ILE A 654 -8.51 7.69 -4.04
C ILE A 654 -7.71 8.96 -4.34
N HIS A 655 -6.92 9.48 -3.38
CA HIS A 655 -6.00 10.58 -3.65
C HIS A 655 -4.93 10.21 -4.69
N ASN A 656 -4.64 8.92 -4.86
CA ASN A 656 -3.81 8.42 -5.94
C ASN A 656 -4.70 8.19 -7.18
N LYS A 657 -4.51 9.05 -8.19
CA LYS A 657 -5.31 9.05 -9.43
C LYS A 657 -5.27 7.71 -10.16
N THR A 658 -4.14 7.00 -10.16
CA THR A 658 -4.02 5.71 -10.83
C THR A 658 -4.91 4.66 -10.18
N PHE A 659 -4.99 4.63 -8.84
CA PHE A 659 -5.91 3.75 -8.12
C PHE A 659 -7.36 4.15 -8.36
N ALA A 660 -7.68 5.45 -8.35
CA ALA A 660 -9.03 5.93 -8.65
C ALA A 660 -9.49 5.50 -10.07
N TRP A 661 -8.62 5.59 -11.08
CA TRP A 661 -8.93 5.15 -12.44
C TRP A 661 -9.11 3.63 -12.54
N ALA A 662 -8.25 2.86 -11.89
CA ALA A 662 -8.40 1.41 -11.82
C ALA A 662 -9.75 1.04 -11.17
N TYR A 663 -10.10 1.67 -10.05
CA TYR A 663 -11.40 1.47 -9.37
C TYR A 663 -12.59 1.81 -10.26
N GLY A 664 -12.48 2.81 -11.13
CA GLY A 664 -13.53 3.14 -12.10
C GLY A 664 -13.79 2.05 -13.13
N GLY A 665 -12.76 1.27 -13.51
CA GLY A 665 -12.91 0.17 -14.46
C GLY A 665 -13.25 -1.19 -13.86
N MET A 666 -12.93 -1.40 -12.57
CA MET A 666 -13.12 -2.67 -11.87
C MET A 666 -14.55 -3.23 -11.89
N PRO A 667 -15.65 -2.42 -11.87
CA PRO A 667 -17.00 -2.94 -12.03
C PRO A 667 -17.21 -3.72 -13.32
N SER A 668 -16.44 -3.42 -14.36
CA SER A 668 -16.44 -4.18 -15.62
C SER A 668 -15.86 -5.57 -15.47
N PHE A 669 -15.38 -5.99 -14.30
CA PHE A 669 -14.87 -7.33 -13.98
C PHE A 669 -15.60 -7.98 -12.80
N GLY A 670 -16.78 -7.47 -12.40
CA GLY A 670 -17.58 -8.06 -11.32
C GLY A 670 -17.22 -7.57 -9.91
N PHE A 671 -16.48 -6.47 -9.80
CA PHE A 671 -16.15 -5.85 -8.52
C PHE A 671 -17.17 -4.78 -8.15
N GLU A 672 -17.44 -4.63 -6.85
CA GLU A 672 -18.08 -3.44 -6.32
C GLU A 672 -17.11 -2.76 -5.35
N ILE A 673 -16.74 -1.51 -5.67
CA ILE A 673 -15.92 -0.69 -4.78
C ILE A 673 -16.86 -0.02 -3.79
N PHE A 674 -16.71 -0.29 -2.50
CA PHE A 674 -17.63 0.23 -1.51
C PHE A 674 -17.26 1.68 -1.15
N LYS A 675 -18.29 2.49 -0.86
CA LYS A 675 -18.10 3.78 -0.19
C LYS A 675 -17.76 3.54 1.28
N GLN A 676 -17.02 4.46 1.89
CA GLN A 676 -16.52 4.30 3.25
C GLN A 676 -17.65 4.04 4.26
N GLU A 677 -18.73 4.81 4.18
CA GLU A 677 -19.88 4.73 5.08
C GLU A 677 -20.62 3.38 4.95
N THR A 678 -20.71 2.84 3.73
CA THR A 678 -21.27 1.50 3.46
C THR A 678 -20.42 0.43 4.11
N THR A 679 -19.10 0.47 3.91
CA THR A 679 -18.17 -0.47 4.56
C THR A 679 -18.25 -0.37 6.08
N ASN A 680 -18.28 0.84 6.65
CA ASN A 680 -18.39 1.02 8.09
C ASN A 680 -19.64 0.33 8.65
N ALA A 681 -20.79 0.52 8.00
CA ALA A 681 -22.03 -0.12 8.43
C ALA A 681 -21.95 -1.64 8.28
N VAL A 682 -21.65 -2.16 7.08
CA VAL A 682 -21.63 -3.61 6.83
C VAL A 682 -20.66 -4.33 7.77
N MET A 683 -19.42 -3.83 7.92
CA MET A 683 -18.43 -4.49 8.77
C MET A 683 -18.77 -4.33 10.27
N SER A 684 -19.39 -3.22 10.69
CA SER A 684 -19.88 -3.12 12.07
C SER A 684 -21.00 -4.13 12.34
N ALA A 685 -21.84 -4.44 11.35
CA ALA A 685 -22.90 -5.41 11.49
C ALA A 685 -22.34 -6.83 11.70
N VAL A 686 -21.35 -7.21 10.89
CA VAL A 686 -20.67 -8.52 11.02
C VAL A 686 -19.92 -8.61 12.35
N LEU A 687 -19.24 -7.54 12.79
CA LEU A 687 -18.60 -7.51 14.11
C LEU A 687 -19.60 -7.77 15.26
N VAL A 688 -20.73 -7.06 15.24
CA VAL A 688 -21.77 -7.21 16.26
C VAL A 688 -22.35 -8.62 16.20
N HIS A 689 -22.57 -9.17 15.01
CA HIS A 689 -22.99 -10.55 14.84
C HIS A 689 -22.02 -11.51 15.51
N ASP A 690 -20.73 -11.44 15.20
CA ASP A 690 -19.73 -12.40 15.69
C ASP A 690 -19.60 -12.34 17.21
N VAL A 691 -19.62 -11.14 17.78
CA VAL A 691 -19.45 -10.91 19.22
C VAL A 691 -20.73 -11.24 19.99
N MET A 692 -21.91 -10.98 19.44
CA MET A 692 -23.18 -11.14 20.19
C MET A 692 -23.87 -12.47 19.90
N ASN A 693 -23.71 -13.04 18.70
CA ASN A 693 -24.30 -14.31 18.32
C ASN A 693 -23.43 -15.50 18.75
N GLY A 694 -23.75 -16.09 19.89
CA GLY A 694 -23.08 -17.31 20.38
C GLY A 694 -23.21 -18.53 19.45
N LYS A 695 -24.09 -18.49 18.43
CA LYS A 695 -24.35 -19.60 17.49
C LYS A 695 -23.70 -19.40 16.11
N GLY A 696 -22.89 -18.34 15.94
CA GLY A 696 -22.19 -18.01 14.70
C GLY A 696 -20.90 -18.82 14.46
N PRO A 697 -20.32 -18.74 13.25
CA PRO A 697 -19.15 -19.51 12.83
C PRO A 697 -17.85 -19.10 13.52
N LYS A 698 -17.75 -17.84 13.97
CA LYS A 698 -16.54 -17.32 14.66
C LYS A 698 -16.39 -17.78 16.10
N ASN A 699 -17.37 -18.50 16.63
CA ASN A 699 -17.32 -19.08 17.97
C ASN A 699 -16.79 -20.53 17.89
N PRO A 700 -15.65 -20.86 18.53
CA PRO A 700 -15.03 -22.19 18.50
C PRO A 700 -15.95 -23.34 18.88
N THR A 701 -16.93 -23.08 19.76
CA THR A 701 -17.92 -24.08 20.18
C THR A 701 -18.80 -24.59 19.02
N ASN A 702 -18.92 -23.81 17.94
CA ASN A 702 -19.71 -24.16 16.76
C ASN A 702 -18.88 -24.74 15.61
N ARG A 703 -17.57 -24.99 15.81
CA ARG A 703 -16.67 -25.41 14.72
C ARG A 703 -17.20 -26.59 13.90
N ARG A 704 -17.80 -27.59 14.55
CA ARG A 704 -18.36 -28.78 13.90
C ARG A 704 -19.57 -28.44 13.02
N LYS A 705 -20.43 -27.53 13.49
CA LYS A 705 -21.63 -27.09 12.77
C LYS A 705 -21.27 -26.39 11.46
N PHE A 706 -20.19 -25.62 11.45
CA PHE A 706 -19.76 -24.81 10.30
C PHE A 706 -18.56 -25.41 9.55
N GLY A 707 -18.17 -26.66 9.83
CA GLY A 707 -17.08 -27.33 9.10
C GLY A 707 -15.70 -26.67 9.27
N VAL A 708 -15.45 -26.00 10.39
CA VAL A 708 -14.14 -25.37 10.71
C VAL A 708 -13.21 -26.41 11.33
N ASP A 709 -12.73 -27.32 10.49
CA ASP A 709 -11.71 -28.32 10.82
C ASP A 709 -10.32 -27.69 10.97
N ASN A 710 -9.97 -26.73 10.13
CA ASN A 710 -8.75 -25.93 10.16
C ASN A 710 -9.09 -24.45 10.37
N ALA A 711 -8.43 -23.79 11.33
CA ALA A 711 -8.66 -22.37 11.65
C ALA A 711 -8.45 -21.40 10.48
N LEU A 712 -7.74 -21.79 9.41
CA LEU A 712 -7.63 -20.96 8.21
C LEU A 712 -8.98 -20.78 7.47
N LYS A 713 -9.96 -21.66 7.70
CA LYS A 713 -11.34 -21.49 7.18
C LYS A 713 -12.11 -20.38 7.90
N LEU A 714 -11.59 -19.84 9.02
CA LEU A 714 -12.18 -18.65 9.66
C LEU A 714 -12.16 -17.46 8.72
N PHE A 715 -11.17 -17.34 7.85
CA PHE A 715 -11.06 -16.18 6.96
C PHE A 715 -12.02 -16.26 5.77
N SER A 716 -12.65 -17.39 5.51
CA SER A 716 -13.55 -17.58 4.37
C SER A 716 -15.02 -17.31 4.70
N SER A 717 -15.42 -17.44 5.96
CA SER A 717 -16.79 -17.18 6.42
C SER A 717 -17.06 -15.69 6.60
N GLU A 718 -18.29 -15.28 6.35
CA GLU A 718 -18.81 -13.92 6.54
C GLU A 718 -17.98 -12.86 5.80
N SER A 719 -17.54 -13.20 4.59
CA SER A 719 -16.62 -12.38 3.80
C SER A 719 -17.33 -11.38 2.90
N VAL A 720 -16.92 -10.12 2.97
CA VAL A 720 -17.45 -8.99 2.19
C VAL A 720 -16.39 -8.55 1.18
N HIS A 721 -15.88 -9.48 0.38
CA HIS A 721 -14.69 -9.27 -0.47
C HIS A 721 -14.93 -8.37 -1.70
N GLY A 722 -16.14 -7.83 -1.89
CA GLY A 722 -16.46 -6.88 -2.96
C GLY A 722 -16.41 -7.49 -4.37
N GLY A 723 -16.65 -8.79 -4.50
CA GLY A 723 -16.51 -9.53 -5.77
C GLY A 723 -15.11 -10.07 -6.07
N LEU A 724 -14.08 -9.66 -5.31
CA LEU A 724 -12.68 -10.00 -5.61
C LEU A 724 -12.40 -11.49 -5.72
N TRP A 725 -13.02 -12.32 -4.88
CA TRP A 725 -12.74 -13.76 -4.88
C TRP A 725 -13.43 -14.52 -6.01
N ARG A 726 -14.61 -14.05 -6.43
CA ARG A 726 -15.40 -14.64 -7.53
C ARG A 726 -15.07 -14.02 -8.89
N ALA A 727 -14.15 -13.06 -8.92
CA ALA A 727 -13.70 -12.40 -10.14
C ALA A 727 -12.91 -13.34 -11.05
N PRO A 728 -12.93 -13.12 -12.38
CA PRO A 728 -12.22 -13.94 -13.36
C PRO A 728 -10.70 -13.85 -13.26
N TYR A 729 -10.17 -12.69 -12.84
CA TYR A 729 -8.74 -12.39 -12.87
C TYR A 729 -8.24 -11.93 -11.51
N THR A 730 -6.97 -12.24 -11.21
CA THR A 730 -6.28 -11.74 -10.01
C THR A 730 -6.22 -10.21 -10.01
N VAL A 731 -6.39 -9.59 -8.84
CA VAL A 731 -6.41 -8.14 -8.67
C VAL A 731 -5.15 -7.45 -9.22
N ASP A 732 -3.98 -8.06 -9.03
CA ASP A 732 -2.69 -7.53 -9.50
C ASP A 732 -2.53 -7.53 -11.02
N SER A 733 -3.36 -8.32 -11.72
CA SER A 733 -3.33 -8.41 -13.17
C SER A 733 -4.34 -7.48 -13.85
N LEU A 734 -5.17 -6.77 -13.07
CA LEU A 734 -6.32 -5.99 -13.54
C LEU A 734 -6.11 -4.48 -13.57
N GLY A 735 -5.16 -3.92 -12.82
CA GLY A 735 -5.07 -2.47 -12.60
C GLY A 735 -5.05 -1.63 -13.89
N GLU A 736 -4.14 -1.94 -14.81
CA GLU A 736 -3.98 -1.21 -16.06
C GLU A 736 -5.11 -1.47 -17.04
N ALA A 737 -5.60 -2.71 -17.13
CA ALA A 737 -6.77 -3.05 -17.95
C ALA A 737 -8.02 -2.27 -17.48
N SER A 738 -8.22 -2.17 -16.18
CA SER A 738 -9.33 -1.42 -15.58
C SER A 738 -9.20 0.08 -15.85
N ALA A 739 -8.00 0.65 -15.69
CA ALA A 739 -7.76 2.06 -16.02
C ALA A 739 -8.01 2.36 -17.51
N LEU A 740 -7.59 1.46 -18.42
CA LEU A 740 -7.86 1.59 -19.86
C LEU A 740 -9.36 1.55 -20.17
N ILE A 741 -10.12 0.64 -19.58
CA ILE A 741 -11.58 0.56 -19.74
C ILE A 741 -12.24 1.85 -19.25
N TYR A 742 -11.80 2.37 -18.10
CA TYR A 742 -12.29 3.66 -17.60
C TYR A 742 -12.05 4.78 -18.61
N PHE A 743 -10.82 4.93 -19.13
CA PHE A 743 -10.52 5.97 -20.12
C PHE A 743 -11.26 5.76 -21.45
N ALA A 744 -11.42 4.53 -21.91
CA ALA A 744 -12.22 4.21 -23.09
C ALA A 744 -13.69 4.63 -22.90
N GLY A 745 -14.26 4.39 -21.72
CA GLY A 745 -15.60 4.85 -21.36
C GLY A 745 -15.73 6.38 -21.35
N VAL A 746 -14.73 7.09 -20.81
CA VAL A 746 -14.68 8.56 -20.80
C VAL A 746 -14.49 9.13 -22.21
N ALA A 747 -13.68 8.49 -23.06
CA ALA A 747 -13.41 8.92 -24.42
C ALA A 747 -14.52 8.56 -25.41
N LYS A 748 -15.40 7.62 -25.08
CA LYS A 748 -16.48 7.13 -25.96
C LYS A 748 -17.35 8.25 -26.56
N PRO A 749 -17.80 9.27 -25.82
CA PRO A 749 -18.57 10.37 -26.39
C PRO A 749 -17.74 11.22 -27.37
N ALA A 750 -16.46 11.45 -27.08
CA ALA A 750 -15.56 12.20 -27.95
C ALA A 750 -15.24 11.41 -29.23
N ILE A 751 -14.95 10.11 -29.13
CA ILE A 751 -14.69 9.23 -30.28
C ILE A 751 -15.95 9.11 -31.16
N LEU A 752 -17.14 8.95 -30.57
CA LEU A 752 -18.40 8.94 -31.30
C LEU A 752 -18.67 10.29 -31.96
N ALA A 753 -18.41 11.41 -31.28
CA ALA A 753 -18.51 12.74 -31.88
C ALA A 753 -17.55 12.88 -33.07
N THR A 754 -16.27 12.53 -32.94
CA THR A 754 -15.29 12.61 -34.03
C THR A 754 -15.62 11.67 -35.19
N ALA A 755 -16.13 10.45 -34.91
CA ALA A 755 -16.58 9.52 -35.93
C ALA A 755 -17.84 10.04 -36.65
N PHE A 756 -18.77 10.64 -35.92
CA PHE A 756 -19.95 11.27 -36.50
C PHE A 756 -19.58 12.50 -37.34
N THR A 757 -18.62 13.32 -36.89
CA THR A 757 -18.06 14.42 -37.67
C THR A 757 -17.32 13.93 -38.90
N ALA A 758 -16.53 12.85 -38.80
CA ALA A 758 -15.83 12.27 -39.94
C ALA A 758 -16.79 11.65 -40.97
N VAL A 759 -17.89 11.03 -40.53
CA VAL A 759 -18.97 10.56 -41.40
C VAL A 759 -19.72 11.74 -42.02
N ALA A 760 -20.06 12.77 -41.25
CA ALA A 760 -20.74 13.96 -41.75
C ALA A 760 -19.90 14.74 -42.78
N VAL A 761 -18.58 14.86 -42.55
CA VAL A 761 -17.64 15.47 -43.50
C VAL A 761 -17.54 14.64 -44.79
N ARG A 762 -17.65 13.31 -44.71
CA ARG A 762 -17.67 12.41 -45.89
C ARG A 762 -18.99 12.42 -46.67
N PHE A 763 -20.04 13.04 -46.13
CA PHE A 763 -21.30 13.29 -46.83
C PHE A 763 -21.44 14.74 -47.32
N LEU A 764 -20.52 15.62 -46.93
CA LEU A 764 -20.50 17.05 -47.30
C LEU A 764 -19.38 17.40 -48.31
N PHE A 765 -18.48 16.46 -48.59
CA PHE A 765 -17.48 16.46 -49.67
C PHE A 765 -17.56 15.12 -50.41
#